data_AF-A0A6L6PTJ5-F1
#
_entry.id   AF-A0A6L6PTJ5-F1
#
_cell.length_a   1.000
_cell.length_b   1.000
_cell.length_c   1.000
_cell.angle_alpha   90.00
_cell.angle_beta   90.00
_cell.angle_gamma   90.00
#
_symmetry.space_group_name_H-M   'P 1'
#
loop_
_entity.id
_entity.type
_entity.pdbx_description
1 polymer ?
#
loop_
_entity_poly.entity_id
_entity_poly.type
_entity_poly.pdbx_seq_one_letter_code
_entity_poly.pdbx_strand_id
1 'polypeptide(L)'
;MAAREAERAFRNPLPPITFPEDLPVSGRRHEIAQVLQNNQVIIVSGETGSGKTTQLPKICLELGRGQRGLIGHTQPRRIAASSTAKRIAVELGSPLGEHVGFKVRFADTLQKGASVKLMTDGILLTETQSDPLLKAYDTIIIDEAHERSLNIDFLLGYLKQLLPRRPDLKLIITSATIDADRFARHFGTPERPAPVIEVSGRLYQVEVRYRPIESELPAGANAAAVANAEGRGARTAAAREKRDLMDAVVDAVDELARIGAGDILVFLPGEREIRDAAEALRKHHPPHVEILPLFARLSAEEQERVFRLTNARRIVLSTNVAETSLTVPGIRYVVDAGLARVKRYSYRNKVEQLQIEPIAQSAANQRAGRCGRVADGVCIRLYDEQDFLQRPKFTEPEILRSSLAAVILRMKTLHLADVESFPFIEPPLARAIADGYQLLQELGAVDEYNQITALGRKLAKLPLDPRVGRMILAALDNVCLREVLIIAAALSVQDPRDRPLEHQQAADEAHKKFADEKSEFLGYLKIWNWFEQAIEHKKTNRQLQDNCRSNFLSQLRLREWRDVHSQLLTIVKEQGWRLNDAPATYENLHLALLTGLLGNIGFKLEDDPGFLGARGIKFHIWPGSSLSKKPGKWIMAAELVDTTRLYARCVAQIQPEWLEKVGGHLLKKSWGEPRWEKRSAQVTASERATLYGLVVYSQRRINYGVFNPAEAREIFIRDALVGGDYETRAPFFAHNHKLIKEIENLEHKSRRQDVLVDDELIAAFYDKLIPAEVVNGAGFEKWHKDVTAAEPKLLFLNRDELMRHEAAGVTTDLFPKKMSVSGLELALSYHFEPGSVRDGVTLAVPLYALNQLSRERCEWLVPGMLKEKVHLLLKSLPQKLRRHCVPLPDYAARFCERVEAAHAFGRGELIDAIIADIRKQITVTPLTTDFKPETLPAHHFMNFKVIDEHGRQLDMGRNLATLQAEYGTQARESFQKMAEASGPQSTVAARAVVPAKGAAVATGAVAAPGAGP
;
A
#
# COMPACT_ATOMS: atom_id res chain seq x y z
N MET A 1 -9.63 14.70 -46.98
CA MET A 1 -10.71 15.45 -46.32
C MET A 1 -12.00 15.20 -47.10
N ALA A 2 -12.32 16.01 -48.11
CA ALA A 2 -13.60 16.00 -48.85
C ALA A 2 -14.24 14.62 -49.12
N ALA A 3 -13.50 13.62 -49.61
CA ALA A 3 -14.05 12.28 -49.84
C ALA A 3 -14.64 11.59 -48.57
N ARG A 4 -14.01 11.77 -47.40
CA ARG A 4 -14.54 11.28 -46.10
C ARG A 4 -15.72 12.11 -45.58
N GLU A 5 -15.87 13.35 -46.05
CA GLU A 5 -16.98 14.24 -45.67
C GLU A 5 -18.20 13.94 -46.55
N ALA A 6 -18.01 13.74 -47.86
CA ALA A 6 -19.02 13.22 -48.77
C ALA A 6 -19.49 11.80 -48.36
N GLU A 7 -18.56 10.91 -47.98
CA GLU A 7 -18.90 9.56 -47.52
C GLU A 7 -19.68 9.55 -46.19
N ARG A 8 -19.48 10.55 -45.31
CA ARG A 8 -20.28 10.75 -44.10
C ARG A 8 -21.71 11.24 -44.38
N ALA A 9 -21.95 11.86 -45.53
CA ALA A 9 -23.21 12.52 -45.88
C ALA A 9 -24.29 11.60 -46.47
N PHE A 10 -23.94 10.39 -46.94
CA PHE A 10 -24.94 9.46 -47.48
C PHE A 10 -25.83 8.89 -46.38
N ARG A 11 -27.15 8.97 -46.57
CA ARG A 11 -28.18 8.36 -45.72
C ARG A 11 -29.26 7.72 -46.57
N ASN A 12 -29.80 6.62 -46.08
CA ASN A 12 -30.95 5.96 -46.70
C ASN A 12 -32.20 6.82 -46.44
N PRO A 13 -33.03 7.11 -47.46
CA PRO A 13 -34.27 7.85 -47.29
C PRO A 13 -35.14 7.20 -46.19
N LEU A 14 -35.68 8.01 -45.28
CA LEU A 14 -36.43 7.48 -44.14
C LEU A 14 -37.79 6.93 -44.60
N PRO A 15 -38.20 5.74 -44.14
CA PRO A 15 -39.57 5.25 -44.34
C PRO A 15 -40.57 6.09 -43.52
N PRO A 16 -41.88 6.04 -43.85
CA PRO A 16 -42.91 6.71 -43.08
C PRO A 16 -42.90 6.29 -41.60
N ILE A 17 -42.65 7.24 -40.70
CA ILE A 17 -42.57 6.99 -39.26
C ILE A 17 -43.98 6.96 -38.68
N THR A 18 -44.37 5.83 -38.06
CA THR A 18 -45.64 5.68 -37.36
C THR A 18 -45.42 5.50 -35.86
N PHE A 19 -46.34 5.98 -35.03
CA PHE A 19 -46.28 5.90 -33.57
C PHE A 19 -47.46 5.10 -33.03
N PRO A 20 -47.26 4.09 -32.15
CA PRO A 20 -48.37 3.41 -31.49
C PRO A 20 -48.98 4.35 -30.44
N GLU A 21 -50.21 4.83 -30.66
CA GLU A 21 -50.85 5.83 -29.80
C GLU A 21 -51.18 5.29 -28.38
N ASP A 22 -51.19 3.97 -28.19
CA ASP A 22 -51.33 3.34 -26.86
C ASP A 22 -50.12 3.55 -25.95
N LEU A 23 -48.94 3.89 -26.50
CA LEU A 23 -47.73 4.11 -25.72
C LEU A 23 -47.68 5.54 -25.15
N PRO A 24 -47.48 5.71 -23.82
CA PRO A 24 -47.38 7.02 -23.18
C PRO A 24 -46.38 8.01 -23.82
N VAL A 25 -45.24 7.52 -24.34
CA VAL A 25 -44.25 8.38 -25.04
C VAL A 25 -44.80 8.91 -26.37
N SER A 26 -45.63 8.15 -27.09
CA SER A 26 -46.29 8.60 -28.32
C SER A 26 -47.24 9.76 -28.03
N GLY A 27 -48.04 9.65 -26.96
CA GLY A 27 -48.99 10.70 -26.54
C GLY A 27 -48.31 12.03 -26.17
N ARG A 28 -47.07 11.99 -25.64
CA ARG A 28 -46.25 13.19 -25.36
C ARG A 28 -45.25 13.55 -26.48
N ARG A 29 -45.35 12.95 -27.68
CA ARG A 29 -44.34 13.12 -28.76
C ARG A 29 -44.07 14.58 -29.13
N HIS A 30 -45.12 15.39 -29.24
CA HIS A 30 -45.01 16.80 -29.68
C HIS A 30 -44.30 17.68 -28.63
N GLU A 31 -44.56 17.44 -27.34
CA GLU A 31 -43.87 18.09 -26.24
C GLU A 31 -42.40 17.67 -26.17
N ILE A 32 -42.12 16.36 -26.23
CA ILE A 32 -40.75 15.82 -26.25
C ILE A 32 -39.98 16.42 -27.43
N ALA A 33 -40.61 16.53 -28.60
CA ALA A 33 -40.02 17.13 -29.78
C ALA A 33 -39.70 18.61 -29.59
N GLN A 34 -40.63 19.41 -29.05
CA GLN A 34 -40.44 20.84 -28.78
C GLN A 34 -39.34 21.09 -27.74
N VAL A 35 -39.32 20.31 -26.65
CA VAL A 35 -38.29 20.43 -25.60
C VAL A 35 -36.91 20.00 -26.14
N LEU A 36 -36.85 18.96 -26.98
CA LEU A 36 -35.62 18.49 -27.64
C LEU A 36 -35.10 19.50 -28.70
N GLN A 37 -35.97 20.18 -29.42
CA GLN A 37 -35.57 21.30 -30.29
C GLN A 37 -34.91 22.42 -29.46
N ASN A 38 -35.59 22.87 -28.40
CA ASN A 38 -35.22 24.06 -27.63
C ASN A 38 -34.04 23.89 -26.66
N ASN A 39 -33.72 22.67 -26.22
CA ASN A 39 -32.69 22.42 -25.20
C ASN A 39 -31.60 21.47 -25.71
N GLN A 40 -30.34 21.66 -25.32
CA GLN A 40 -29.24 20.78 -25.77
C GLN A 40 -29.29 19.41 -25.08
N VAL A 41 -29.67 19.39 -23.80
CA VAL A 41 -29.86 18.18 -22.98
C VAL A 41 -31.31 18.10 -22.54
N ILE A 42 -31.91 16.91 -22.58
CA ILE A 42 -33.21 16.62 -21.96
C ILE A 42 -33.13 15.33 -21.14
N ILE A 43 -33.92 15.25 -20.06
CA ILE A 43 -34.09 14.04 -19.25
C ILE A 43 -35.51 13.52 -19.49
N VAL A 44 -35.66 12.25 -19.87
CA VAL A 44 -36.95 11.59 -20.05
C VAL A 44 -37.13 10.53 -18.98
N SER A 45 -37.84 10.89 -17.92
CA SER A 45 -38.26 9.98 -16.86
C SER A 45 -39.50 9.21 -17.31
N GLY A 46 -39.67 7.97 -16.86
CA GLY A 46 -40.88 7.18 -17.13
C GLY A 46 -40.64 5.68 -16.99
N GLU A 47 -41.67 4.93 -16.62
CA GLU A 47 -41.54 3.53 -16.24
C GLU A 47 -41.15 2.62 -17.42
N THR A 48 -40.63 1.43 -17.13
CA THR A 48 -40.20 0.46 -18.15
C THR A 48 -41.41 -0.19 -18.82
N GLY A 49 -41.65 0.20 -20.08
CA GLY A 49 -42.85 -0.15 -20.86
C GLY A 49 -43.53 1.07 -21.50
N SER A 50 -43.28 2.28 -20.99
CA SER A 50 -43.82 3.55 -21.50
C SER A 50 -43.47 3.89 -22.97
N GLY A 51 -42.45 3.22 -23.53
CA GLY A 51 -42.02 3.37 -24.93
C GLY A 51 -40.72 4.15 -25.15
N LYS A 52 -40.06 4.66 -24.10
CA LYS A 52 -38.85 5.54 -24.21
C LYS A 52 -37.82 5.01 -25.21
N THR A 53 -37.32 3.81 -24.94
CA THR A 53 -36.29 3.08 -25.69
C THR A 53 -36.59 2.86 -27.17
N THR A 54 -37.87 2.77 -27.57
CA THR A 54 -38.26 2.51 -28.97
C THR A 54 -38.76 3.76 -29.70
N GLN A 55 -39.44 4.68 -29.02
CA GLN A 55 -40.04 5.86 -29.64
C GLN A 55 -39.12 7.09 -29.66
N LEU A 56 -38.19 7.24 -28.71
CA LEU A 56 -37.27 8.40 -28.70
C LEU A 56 -36.39 8.50 -29.96
N PRO A 57 -35.81 7.41 -30.51
CA PRO A 57 -35.17 7.42 -31.82
C PRO A 57 -36.07 7.90 -32.96
N LYS A 58 -37.34 7.48 -32.94
CA LYS A 58 -38.32 7.81 -34.00
C LYS A 58 -38.69 9.29 -33.97
N ILE A 59 -38.88 9.87 -32.78
CA ILE A 59 -39.04 11.33 -32.59
C ILE A 59 -37.78 12.09 -33.05
N CYS A 60 -36.58 11.56 -32.80
CA CYS A 60 -35.34 12.16 -33.29
C CYS A 60 -35.26 12.15 -34.84
N LEU A 61 -35.63 11.04 -35.48
CA LEU A 61 -35.67 10.91 -36.94
C LEU A 61 -36.69 11.86 -37.58
N GLU A 62 -37.88 12.00 -36.98
CA GLU A 62 -38.92 12.96 -37.39
C GLU A 62 -38.40 14.42 -37.33
N LEU A 63 -37.54 14.73 -36.36
CA LEU A 63 -36.83 16.01 -36.22
C LEU A 63 -35.60 16.16 -37.13
N GLY A 64 -35.37 15.25 -38.08
CA GLY A 64 -34.24 15.29 -39.00
C GLY A 64 -32.88 15.00 -38.36
N ARG A 65 -32.84 14.41 -37.16
CA ARG A 65 -31.62 13.88 -36.55
C ARG A 65 -31.27 12.51 -37.13
N GLY A 66 -30.01 12.11 -37.02
CA GLY A 66 -29.47 10.94 -37.73
C GLY A 66 -29.20 11.19 -39.22
N GLN A 67 -29.45 12.42 -39.71
CA GLN A 67 -29.14 12.83 -41.08
C GLN A 67 -27.75 13.48 -41.20
N ARG A 68 -27.35 14.30 -40.21
CA ARG A 68 -26.05 15.02 -40.22
C ARG A 68 -24.95 14.22 -39.53
N GLY A 69 -25.31 13.49 -38.48
CA GLY A 69 -24.51 12.44 -37.85
C GLY A 69 -25.34 11.16 -37.75
N LEU A 70 -25.02 10.29 -36.81
CA LEU A 70 -25.90 9.21 -36.36
C LEU A 70 -26.67 9.64 -35.10
N ILE A 71 -27.82 9.00 -34.86
CA ILE A 71 -28.40 8.88 -33.53
C ILE A 71 -27.71 7.70 -32.84
N GLY A 72 -26.88 7.99 -31.84
CA GLY A 72 -26.18 6.98 -31.05
C GLY A 72 -26.97 6.65 -29.78
N HIS A 73 -27.59 5.48 -29.71
CA HIS A 73 -28.41 5.06 -28.58
C HIS A 73 -27.70 3.97 -27.79
N THR A 74 -27.27 4.27 -26.57
CA THR A 74 -26.60 3.28 -25.71
C THR A 74 -27.62 2.42 -24.96
N GLN A 75 -27.12 1.33 -24.36
CA GLN A 75 -27.85 0.33 -23.59
C GLN A 75 -26.85 -0.34 -22.63
N PRO A 76 -27.23 -0.65 -21.38
CA PRO A 76 -26.35 -1.37 -20.46
C PRO A 76 -26.04 -2.81 -20.89
N ARG A 77 -26.91 -3.45 -21.69
CA ARG A 77 -26.85 -4.90 -21.97
C ARG A 77 -26.83 -5.21 -23.47
N ARG A 78 -25.96 -6.15 -23.89
CA ARG A 78 -25.82 -6.59 -25.31
C ARG A 78 -27.13 -7.07 -25.92
N ILE A 79 -27.96 -7.76 -25.12
CA ILE A 79 -29.28 -8.25 -25.54
C ILE A 79 -30.26 -7.10 -25.74
N ALA A 80 -30.30 -6.11 -24.82
CA ALA A 80 -31.17 -4.95 -24.94
C ALA A 80 -30.84 -4.09 -26.18
N ALA A 81 -29.54 -3.93 -26.52
CA ALA A 81 -29.13 -3.25 -27.76
C ALA A 81 -29.62 -3.97 -29.02
N SER A 82 -29.50 -5.30 -29.10
CA SER A 82 -29.89 -6.06 -30.30
C SER A 82 -31.40 -6.29 -30.42
N SER A 83 -32.12 -6.47 -29.31
CA SER A 83 -33.59 -6.56 -29.30
C SER A 83 -34.25 -5.22 -29.64
N THR A 84 -33.73 -4.12 -29.08
CA THR A 84 -34.22 -2.77 -29.39
C THR A 84 -34.01 -2.43 -30.86
N ALA A 85 -32.82 -2.70 -31.42
CA ALA A 85 -32.55 -2.45 -32.84
C ALA A 85 -33.50 -3.24 -33.74
N LYS A 86 -33.70 -4.54 -33.48
CA LYS A 86 -34.69 -5.38 -34.18
C LYS A 86 -36.10 -4.79 -34.07
N ARG A 87 -36.52 -4.35 -32.88
CA ARG A 87 -37.86 -3.82 -32.63
C ARG A 87 -38.12 -2.50 -33.36
N ILE A 88 -37.17 -1.56 -33.33
CA ILE A 88 -37.32 -0.27 -34.03
C ILE A 88 -37.25 -0.49 -35.56
N ALA A 89 -36.38 -1.37 -36.05
CA ALA A 89 -36.32 -1.71 -37.47
C ALA A 89 -37.68 -2.24 -37.99
N VAL A 90 -38.33 -3.14 -37.22
CA VAL A 90 -39.69 -3.63 -37.50
C VAL A 90 -40.74 -2.52 -37.43
N GLU A 91 -40.69 -1.63 -36.43
CA GLU A 91 -41.62 -0.48 -36.32
C GLU A 91 -41.43 0.59 -37.40
N LEU A 92 -40.30 0.60 -38.10
CA LEU A 92 -40.04 1.45 -39.28
C LEU A 92 -40.29 0.72 -40.61
N GLY A 93 -40.66 -0.56 -40.60
CA GLY A 93 -40.82 -1.37 -41.81
C GLY A 93 -39.49 -1.65 -42.55
N SER A 94 -38.34 -1.45 -41.89
CA SER A 94 -37.00 -1.52 -42.48
C SER A 94 -36.26 -2.81 -42.13
N PRO A 95 -35.42 -3.37 -43.03
CA PRO A 95 -34.46 -4.41 -42.69
C PRO A 95 -33.49 -3.97 -41.58
N LEU A 96 -33.12 -4.92 -40.70
CA LEU A 96 -32.11 -4.67 -39.67
C LEU A 96 -30.76 -4.32 -40.31
N GLY A 97 -30.21 -3.17 -39.92
CA GLY A 97 -28.94 -2.63 -40.40
C GLY A 97 -29.08 -1.53 -41.44
N GLU A 98 -30.21 -1.44 -42.16
CA GLU A 98 -30.39 -0.48 -43.27
C GLU A 98 -30.62 0.95 -42.77
N HIS A 99 -31.63 1.17 -41.91
CA HIS A 99 -31.88 2.45 -41.24
C HIS A 99 -31.47 2.42 -39.77
N VAL A 100 -31.69 1.27 -39.12
CA VAL A 100 -31.40 1.00 -37.71
C VAL A 100 -30.58 -0.27 -37.60
N GLY A 101 -29.35 -0.15 -37.09
CA GLY A 101 -28.49 -1.28 -36.77
C GLY A 101 -28.05 -1.27 -35.31
N PHE A 102 -27.39 -2.34 -34.88
CA PHE A 102 -26.67 -2.36 -33.60
C PHE A 102 -25.18 -2.65 -33.76
N LYS A 103 -24.40 -2.10 -32.83
CA LYS A 103 -22.98 -2.36 -32.61
C LYS A 103 -22.72 -2.68 -31.14
N VAL A 104 -22.53 -3.96 -30.84
CA VAL A 104 -22.13 -4.44 -29.51
C VAL A 104 -20.71 -5.01 -29.59
N ARG A 105 -20.13 -5.36 -28.45
CA ARG A 105 -18.85 -6.09 -28.42
C ARG A 105 -18.95 -7.32 -29.35
N PHE A 106 -18.13 -7.34 -30.40
CA PHE A 106 -17.98 -8.42 -31.40
C PHE A 106 -19.16 -8.68 -32.35
N ALA A 107 -20.12 -7.76 -32.46
CA ALA A 107 -21.13 -7.80 -33.53
C ALA A 107 -21.54 -6.39 -33.93
N ASP A 108 -21.30 -6.04 -35.20
CA ASP A 108 -21.75 -4.81 -35.83
C ASP A 108 -22.67 -5.19 -37.00
N THR A 109 -23.78 -4.49 -37.14
CA THR A 109 -24.83 -4.75 -38.14
C THR A 109 -25.19 -3.51 -38.95
N LEU A 110 -24.48 -2.39 -38.77
CA LEU A 110 -24.74 -1.16 -39.53
C LEU A 110 -24.32 -1.33 -40.99
N GLN A 111 -25.25 -1.01 -41.89
CA GLN A 111 -24.97 -0.83 -43.31
C GLN A 111 -24.65 0.65 -43.62
N LYS A 112 -24.10 0.91 -44.80
CA LYS A 112 -23.85 2.27 -45.27
C LYS A 112 -25.19 2.97 -45.51
N GLY A 113 -25.36 4.15 -44.94
CA GLY A 113 -26.61 4.93 -45.01
C GLY A 113 -27.53 4.83 -43.77
N ALA A 114 -27.22 3.96 -42.80
CA ALA A 114 -27.96 3.87 -41.55
C ALA A 114 -27.98 5.21 -40.77
N SER A 115 -29.08 5.46 -40.06
CA SER A 115 -29.32 6.70 -39.30
C SER A 115 -29.25 6.51 -37.79
N VAL A 116 -29.56 5.30 -37.29
CA VAL A 116 -29.54 4.95 -35.85
C VAL A 116 -28.57 3.81 -35.57
N LYS A 117 -27.68 4.01 -34.60
CA LYS A 117 -26.80 2.98 -34.01
C LYS A 117 -27.25 2.69 -32.58
N LEU A 118 -27.84 1.52 -32.35
CA LEU A 118 -27.95 0.96 -31.00
C LEU A 118 -26.59 0.38 -30.59
N MET A 119 -26.16 0.57 -29.35
CA MET A 119 -24.87 0.03 -28.89
C MET A 119 -24.84 -0.19 -27.38
N THR A 120 -23.86 -0.94 -26.90
CA THR A 120 -23.56 -0.95 -25.45
C THR A 120 -22.76 0.29 -25.06
N ASP A 121 -22.92 0.79 -23.84
CA ASP A 121 -22.19 1.98 -23.32
C ASP A 121 -20.68 1.92 -23.60
N GLY A 122 -20.07 0.77 -23.31
CA GLY A 122 -18.64 0.51 -23.54
C GLY A 122 -18.19 0.60 -25.01
N ILE A 123 -19.09 0.55 -25.98
CA ILE A 123 -18.78 0.78 -27.41
C ILE A 123 -18.71 2.27 -27.71
N LEU A 124 -19.69 3.08 -27.28
CA LEU A 124 -19.63 4.54 -27.42
C LEU A 124 -18.37 5.09 -26.73
N LEU A 125 -18.11 4.59 -25.52
CA LEU A 125 -16.92 4.92 -24.72
C LEU A 125 -15.60 4.40 -25.32
N THR A 126 -15.64 3.49 -26.30
CA THR A 126 -14.45 3.09 -27.09
C THR A 126 -14.30 3.96 -28.33
N GLU A 127 -15.41 4.37 -28.97
CA GLU A 127 -15.37 5.34 -30.08
C GLU A 127 -14.87 6.74 -29.62
N THR A 128 -14.95 7.10 -28.34
CA THR A 128 -14.30 8.33 -27.82
C THR A 128 -12.77 8.33 -27.91
N GLN A 129 -12.11 7.17 -28.02
CA GLN A 129 -10.66 7.11 -28.19
C GLN A 129 -10.20 7.47 -29.62
N SER A 130 -11.06 7.28 -30.61
CA SER A 130 -10.77 7.52 -32.04
C SER A 130 -11.51 8.71 -32.64
N ASP A 131 -12.65 9.11 -32.06
CA ASP A 131 -13.35 10.37 -32.33
C ASP A 131 -13.64 11.10 -31.00
N PRO A 132 -12.65 11.78 -30.38
CA PRO A 132 -12.81 12.46 -29.08
C PRO A 132 -13.75 13.68 -29.09
N LEU A 133 -14.32 14.02 -30.24
CA LEU A 133 -15.38 15.03 -30.36
C LEU A 133 -16.72 14.40 -30.76
N LEU A 134 -16.79 13.07 -30.85
CA LEU A 134 -17.94 12.27 -31.29
C LEU A 134 -18.59 12.84 -32.56
N LYS A 135 -17.78 13.26 -33.54
CA LYS A 135 -18.21 13.86 -34.81
C LYS A 135 -18.97 12.88 -35.71
N ALA A 136 -19.04 11.60 -35.37
CA ALA A 136 -19.93 10.62 -36.00
C ALA A 136 -21.42 10.80 -35.60
N TYR A 137 -21.72 11.56 -34.55
CA TYR A 137 -23.05 11.67 -33.95
C TYR A 137 -23.59 13.11 -33.98
N ASP A 138 -24.90 13.26 -34.23
CA ASP A 138 -25.64 14.52 -34.03
C ASP A 138 -26.59 14.45 -32.82
N THR A 139 -26.86 13.25 -32.32
CA THR A 139 -27.69 12.97 -31.16
C THR A 139 -27.15 11.75 -30.42
N ILE A 140 -27.08 11.82 -29.09
CA ILE A 140 -26.77 10.69 -28.22
C ILE A 140 -27.95 10.48 -27.26
N ILE A 141 -28.34 9.22 -27.09
CA ILE A 141 -29.36 8.77 -26.15
C ILE A 141 -28.69 7.80 -25.18
N ILE A 142 -28.63 8.17 -23.90
CA ILE A 142 -28.17 7.30 -22.81
C ILE A 142 -29.42 6.73 -22.13
N ASP A 143 -29.76 5.48 -22.46
CA ASP A 143 -30.98 4.81 -22.00
C ASP A 143 -30.71 3.98 -20.74
N GLU A 144 -31.74 3.80 -19.91
CA GLU A 144 -31.66 3.06 -18.65
C GLU A 144 -30.56 3.59 -17.69
N ALA A 145 -30.30 4.92 -17.69
CA ALA A 145 -29.21 5.55 -16.95
C ALA A 145 -29.25 5.29 -15.42
N HIS A 146 -30.44 4.93 -14.91
CA HIS A 146 -30.69 4.49 -13.54
C HIS A 146 -30.03 3.14 -13.17
N GLU A 147 -29.51 2.34 -14.11
CA GLU A 147 -28.63 1.20 -13.78
C GLU A 147 -27.27 1.68 -13.20
N ARG A 148 -26.91 2.97 -13.33
CA ARG A 148 -25.74 3.64 -12.71
C ARG A 148 -24.45 2.82 -12.78
N SER A 149 -24.20 2.27 -13.97
CA SER A 149 -23.01 1.46 -14.27
C SER A 149 -21.78 2.33 -14.43
N LEU A 150 -20.60 1.72 -14.26
CA LEU A 150 -19.30 2.38 -14.38
C LEU A 150 -19.09 3.06 -15.74
N ASN A 151 -19.69 2.51 -16.81
CA ASN A 151 -19.62 3.09 -18.16
C ASN A 151 -20.61 4.26 -18.34
N ILE A 152 -21.78 4.20 -17.71
CA ILE A 152 -22.81 5.25 -17.79
C ILE A 152 -22.34 6.51 -17.07
N ASP A 153 -21.94 6.40 -15.81
CA ASP A 153 -21.45 7.56 -15.02
C ASP A 153 -20.23 8.22 -15.68
N PHE A 154 -19.37 7.42 -16.33
CA PHE A 154 -18.25 7.94 -17.13
C PHE A 154 -18.70 8.69 -18.38
N LEU A 155 -19.59 8.09 -19.19
CA LEU A 155 -20.10 8.71 -20.40
C LEU A 155 -20.79 10.03 -20.10
N LEU A 156 -21.54 10.10 -19.00
CA LEU A 156 -22.25 11.33 -18.60
C LEU A 156 -21.26 12.44 -18.22
N GLY A 157 -20.23 12.16 -17.43
CA GLY A 157 -19.17 13.14 -17.15
C GLY A 157 -18.36 13.56 -18.39
N TYR A 158 -18.07 12.62 -19.28
CA TYR A 158 -17.42 12.90 -20.56
C TYR A 158 -18.27 13.81 -21.45
N LEU A 159 -19.59 13.55 -21.50
CA LEU A 159 -20.54 14.38 -22.24
C LEU A 159 -20.71 15.76 -21.61
N LYS A 160 -20.70 15.90 -20.28
CA LYS A 160 -20.71 17.22 -19.60
C LYS A 160 -19.51 18.08 -20.03
N GLN A 161 -18.34 17.48 -20.26
CA GLN A 161 -17.15 18.18 -20.79
C GLN A 161 -17.20 18.39 -22.32
N LEU A 162 -17.86 17.51 -23.08
CA LEU A 162 -17.95 17.61 -24.54
C LEU A 162 -19.02 18.61 -25.03
N LEU A 163 -20.18 18.68 -24.37
CA LEU A 163 -21.34 19.46 -24.85
C LEU A 163 -21.04 20.96 -25.08
N PRO A 164 -20.25 21.66 -24.24
CA PRO A 164 -19.82 23.04 -24.53
C PRO A 164 -18.97 23.19 -25.80
N ARG A 165 -18.33 22.10 -26.26
CA ARG A 165 -17.49 22.04 -27.47
C ARG A 165 -18.24 21.49 -28.68
N ARG A 166 -19.49 21.02 -28.49
CA ARG A 166 -20.39 20.44 -29.51
C ARG A 166 -21.83 20.98 -29.30
N PRO A 167 -22.08 22.30 -29.48
CA PRO A 167 -23.41 22.88 -29.30
C PRO A 167 -24.48 22.33 -30.27
N ASP A 168 -24.05 21.69 -31.35
CA ASP A 168 -24.88 21.01 -32.34
C ASP A 168 -25.39 19.62 -31.88
N LEU A 169 -24.64 18.96 -30.98
CA LEU A 169 -24.93 17.64 -30.45
C LEU A 169 -26.05 17.71 -29.40
N LYS A 170 -27.11 16.94 -29.61
CA LYS A 170 -28.18 16.74 -28.61
C LYS A 170 -27.88 15.55 -27.70
N LEU A 171 -28.27 15.66 -26.44
CA LEU A 171 -28.21 14.56 -25.45
C LEU A 171 -29.60 14.30 -24.87
N ILE A 172 -30.02 13.03 -24.89
CA ILE A 172 -31.20 12.54 -24.20
C ILE A 172 -30.72 11.55 -23.13
N ILE A 173 -31.17 11.71 -21.89
CA ILE A 173 -30.90 10.78 -20.79
C ILE A 173 -32.24 10.19 -20.36
N THR A 174 -32.36 8.86 -20.31
CA THR A 174 -33.60 8.23 -19.85
C THR A 174 -33.44 7.61 -18.47
N SER A 175 -34.50 7.69 -17.67
CA SER A 175 -34.58 7.07 -16.36
C SER A 175 -35.90 6.30 -16.21
N ALA A 176 -35.88 5.23 -15.42
CA ALA A 176 -37.09 4.56 -14.92
C ALA A 176 -37.25 4.75 -13.40
N THR A 177 -36.60 5.76 -12.84
CA THR A 177 -36.67 6.16 -11.42
C THR A 177 -36.64 7.69 -11.29
N ILE A 178 -37.06 8.18 -10.12
CA ILE A 178 -37.11 9.60 -9.74
C ILE A 178 -35.71 10.26 -9.64
N ASP A 179 -34.61 9.51 -9.85
CA ASP A 179 -33.24 10.04 -9.89
C ASP A 179 -32.98 11.01 -11.08
N ALA A 180 -33.99 11.23 -11.94
CA ALA A 180 -34.05 12.27 -12.97
C ALA A 180 -33.52 13.64 -12.50
N ASP A 181 -33.83 14.00 -11.25
CA ASP A 181 -33.40 15.22 -10.56
C ASP A 181 -31.87 15.39 -10.51
N ARG A 182 -31.11 14.30 -10.30
CA ARG A 182 -29.64 14.33 -10.28
C ARG A 182 -29.07 14.58 -11.66
N PHE A 183 -29.60 13.90 -12.68
CA PHE A 183 -29.20 14.12 -14.07
C PHE A 183 -29.52 15.57 -14.52
N ALA A 184 -30.69 16.08 -14.13
CA ALA A 184 -31.12 17.45 -14.43
C ALA A 184 -30.18 18.51 -13.85
N ARG A 185 -29.81 18.38 -12.57
CA ARG A 185 -28.85 19.28 -11.90
C ARG A 185 -27.43 19.10 -12.43
N HIS A 186 -27.01 17.87 -12.72
CA HIS A 186 -25.68 17.59 -13.26
C HIS A 186 -25.48 18.25 -14.62
N PHE A 187 -26.47 18.21 -15.53
CA PHE A 187 -26.32 18.78 -16.87
C PHE A 187 -26.66 20.27 -16.97
N GLY A 188 -27.56 20.79 -16.16
CA GLY A 188 -27.88 22.23 -16.09
C GLY A 188 -26.89 23.08 -15.28
N THR A 189 -27.41 24.18 -14.73
CA THR A 189 -26.81 25.02 -13.68
C THR A 189 -27.69 24.99 -12.41
N PRO A 190 -27.24 25.49 -11.25
CA PRO A 190 -28.07 25.54 -10.03
C PRO A 190 -29.39 26.32 -10.20
N GLU A 191 -29.39 27.35 -11.05
CA GLU A 191 -30.53 28.23 -11.33
C GLU A 191 -31.41 27.71 -12.47
N ARG A 192 -30.84 26.90 -13.37
CA ARG A 192 -31.51 26.32 -14.53
C ARG A 192 -31.08 24.85 -14.74
N PRO A 193 -31.72 23.89 -14.04
CA PRO A 193 -31.53 22.47 -14.34
C PRO A 193 -31.95 22.14 -15.78
N ALA A 194 -31.39 21.07 -16.34
CA ALA A 194 -31.84 20.55 -17.64
C ALA A 194 -33.28 20.01 -17.53
N PRO A 195 -34.14 20.21 -18.54
CA PRO A 195 -35.57 19.89 -18.45
C PRO A 195 -35.82 18.39 -18.27
N VAL A 196 -36.68 18.06 -17.31
CA VAL A 196 -37.21 16.71 -17.07
C VAL A 196 -38.60 16.60 -17.68
N ILE A 197 -38.84 15.55 -18.44
CA ILE A 197 -40.16 15.17 -18.99
C ILE A 197 -40.56 13.85 -18.32
N GLU A 198 -41.63 13.87 -17.53
CA GLU A 198 -42.12 12.69 -16.81
C GLU A 198 -43.22 11.97 -17.59
N VAL A 199 -42.85 10.93 -18.32
CA VAL A 199 -43.80 10.09 -19.05
C VAL A 199 -44.31 8.98 -18.14
N SER A 200 -45.34 9.30 -17.35
CA SER A 200 -46.05 8.35 -16.51
C SER A 200 -46.61 7.18 -17.34
N GLY A 201 -46.51 5.96 -16.81
CA GLY A 201 -47.11 4.80 -17.44
C GLY A 201 -48.64 4.80 -17.32
N ARG A 202 -49.32 4.22 -18.31
CA ARG A 202 -50.60 3.54 -18.04
C ARG A 202 -50.29 2.19 -17.40
N LEU A 203 -49.75 2.21 -16.18
CA LEU A 203 -49.66 1.00 -15.38
C LEU A 203 -51.02 0.73 -14.72
N TYR A 204 -51.40 -0.54 -14.74
CA TYR A 204 -52.50 -1.09 -13.94
C TYR A 204 -52.09 -1.13 -12.47
N GLN A 205 -53.04 -1.22 -11.54
CA GLN A 205 -52.69 -1.24 -10.13
C GLN A 205 -51.92 -2.53 -9.77
N VAL A 206 -50.90 -2.35 -8.94
CA VAL A 206 -50.14 -3.45 -8.34
C VAL A 206 -50.44 -3.48 -6.85
N GLU A 207 -51.19 -4.50 -6.41
CA GLU A 207 -51.38 -4.77 -4.99
C GLU A 207 -50.07 -5.30 -4.41
N VAL A 208 -49.49 -4.61 -3.43
CA VAL A 208 -48.28 -5.07 -2.72
C VAL A 208 -48.68 -5.77 -1.42
N ARG A 209 -48.21 -7.00 -1.24
CA ARG A 209 -48.45 -7.82 -0.04
C ARG A 209 -47.13 -8.20 0.62
N TYR A 210 -47.00 -7.99 1.91
CA TYR A 210 -45.84 -8.44 2.69
C TYR A 210 -46.11 -9.81 3.30
N ARG A 211 -45.11 -10.70 3.23
CA ARG A 211 -45.14 -12.10 3.66
C ARG A 211 -43.74 -12.51 4.18
N PRO A 212 -43.24 -11.89 5.27
CA PRO A 212 -41.91 -12.21 5.80
C PRO A 212 -41.71 -13.71 6.01
N ILE A 213 -40.50 -14.18 5.71
CA ILE A 213 -40.12 -15.60 5.90
C ILE A 213 -40.12 -15.94 7.39
N GLU A 214 -39.47 -15.11 8.20
CA GLU A 214 -39.48 -15.22 9.66
C GLU A 214 -40.74 -14.52 10.21
N SER A 215 -41.66 -15.28 10.80
CA SER A 215 -42.78 -14.71 11.54
C SER A 215 -42.34 -14.39 12.97
N GLU A 216 -42.24 -13.11 13.32
CA GLU A 216 -42.06 -12.72 14.72
C GLU A 216 -43.18 -13.34 15.58
N LEU A 217 -42.81 -13.91 16.72
CA LEU A 217 -43.78 -14.31 17.73
C LEU A 217 -44.45 -13.02 18.27
N PRO A 218 -45.79 -12.97 18.39
CA PRO A 218 -46.49 -11.76 18.77
C PRO A 218 -46.02 -11.26 20.16
N ALA A 219 -45.58 -10.01 20.20
CA ALA A 219 -45.03 -9.38 21.39
C ALA A 219 -46.02 -9.45 22.57
N GLY A 220 -45.66 -10.24 23.60
CA GLY A 220 -46.50 -10.55 24.76
C GLY A 220 -46.63 -12.06 25.05
N ALA A 221 -46.30 -12.93 24.09
CA ALA A 221 -46.23 -14.37 24.34
C ALA A 221 -45.03 -14.73 25.25
N ASN A 222 -45.31 -14.97 26.53
CA ASN A 222 -44.29 -15.23 27.54
C ASN A 222 -43.57 -16.57 27.26
N ALA A 223 -42.26 -16.55 27.00
CA ALA A 223 -41.51 -17.73 26.55
C ALA A 223 -41.59 -18.92 27.52
N ALA A 224 -41.72 -18.66 28.82
CA ALA A 224 -41.91 -19.66 29.86
C ALA A 224 -43.23 -20.46 29.76
N ALA A 225 -44.25 -19.94 29.06
CA ALA A 225 -45.54 -20.61 28.91
C ALA A 225 -45.51 -21.72 27.84
N VAL A 226 -44.64 -21.61 26.82
CA VAL A 226 -44.56 -22.58 25.71
C VAL A 226 -43.79 -23.84 26.12
N ALA A 227 -42.83 -23.71 27.03
CA ALA A 227 -41.97 -24.82 27.49
C ALA A 227 -42.73 -25.95 28.21
N ASN A 228 -43.91 -25.67 28.79
CA ASN A 228 -44.68 -26.62 29.59
C ASN A 228 -45.83 -27.31 28.81
N ALA A 229 -45.90 -27.14 27.49
CA ALA A 229 -46.98 -27.67 26.66
C ALA A 229 -46.74 -29.11 26.16
N GLU A 230 -46.69 -30.09 27.07
CA GLU A 230 -46.54 -31.50 26.71
C GLU A 230 -47.76 -32.01 25.92
N GLY A 231 -47.59 -32.19 24.60
CA GLY A 231 -48.65 -32.70 23.74
C GLY A 231 -48.31 -32.64 22.24
N ARG A 232 -49.27 -33.05 21.40
CA ARG A 232 -49.08 -33.07 19.93
C ARG A 232 -48.78 -31.68 19.32
N GLY A 233 -49.11 -30.60 20.03
CA GLY A 233 -48.77 -29.22 19.64
C GLY A 233 -47.26 -28.91 19.64
N ALA A 234 -46.44 -29.60 20.44
CA ALA A 234 -45.00 -29.36 20.46
C ALA A 234 -44.32 -29.67 19.10
N ARG A 235 -44.84 -30.67 18.36
CA ARG A 235 -44.32 -31.03 17.03
C ARG A 235 -44.71 -30.01 15.96
N THR A 236 -45.88 -29.38 16.06
CA THR A 236 -46.30 -28.30 15.14
C THR A 236 -45.73 -26.93 15.53
N ALA A 237 -45.28 -26.75 16.77
CA ALA A 237 -44.46 -25.61 17.19
C ALA A 237 -43.03 -25.71 16.66
N ALA A 238 -42.33 -26.84 16.90
CA ALA A 238 -40.96 -27.05 16.40
C ALA A 238 -40.88 -27.02 14.86
N ALA A 239 -41.93 -27.47 14.16
CA ALA A 239 -42.01 -27.37 12.70
C ALA A 239 -42.16 -25.93 12.15
N ARG A 240 -42.34 -24.91 13.00
CA ARG A 240 -42.34 -23.50 12.62
C ARG A 240 -40.97 -22.82 12.80
N GLU A 241 -39.98 -23.52 13.36
CA GLU A 241 -38.72 -22.91 13.83
C GLU A 241 -37.66 -22.68 12.73
N LYS A 242 -38.04 -22.90 11.46
CA LYS A 242 -37.43 -22.32 10.25
C LYS A 242 -38.36 -22.56 9.05
N ARG A 243 -38.97 -21.49 8.54
CA ARG A 243 -39.56 -21.48 7.20
C ARG A 243 -38.42 -21.28 6.19
N ASP A 244 -38.23 -22.18 5.24
CA ASP A 244 -37.22 -21.96 4.20
C ASP A 244 -37.71 -20.86 3.23
N LEU A 245 -36.77 -20.18 2.58
CA LEU A 245 -37.05 -19.34 1.40
C LEU A 245 -37.82 -20.14 0.35
N MET A 246 -37.54 -21.43 0.22
CA MET A 246 -38.22 -22.32 -0.74
C MET A 246 -39.69 -22.53 -0.36
N ASP A 247 -40.00 -22.76 0.91
CA ASP A 247 -41.38 -22.89 1.40
C ASP A 247 -42.15 -21.57 1.21
N ALA A 248 -41.53 -20.45 1.55
CA ALA A 248 -42.13 -19.12 1.39
C ALA A 248 -42.37 -18.75 -0.09
N VAL A 249 -41.52 -19.19 -1.01
CA VAL A 249 -41.73 -19.06 -2.47
C VAL A 249 -42.88 -19.95 -2.93
N VAL A 250 -42.97 -21.19 -2.46
CA VAL A 250 -44.09 -22.10 -2.78
C VAL A 250 -45.41 -21.53 -2.26
N ASP A 251 -45.48 -21.12 -0.98
CA ASP A 251 -46.65 -20.48 -0.36
C ASP A 251 -47.12 -19.24 -1.15
N ALA A 252 -46.19 -18.38 -1.56
CA ALA A 252 -46.50 -17.16 -2.31
C ALA A 252 -46.97 -17.47 -3.74
N VAL A 253 -46.35 -18.44 -4.42
CA VAL A 253 -46.82 -18.94 -5.72
C VAL A 253 -48.24 -19.51 -5.59
N ASP A 254 -48.53 -20.25 -4.52
CA ASP A 254 -49.84 -20.85 -4.29
C ASP A 254 -50.92 -19.81 -3.93
N GLU A 255 -50.57 -18.78 -3.13
CA GLU A 255 -51.44 -17.63 -2.88
C GLU A 255 -51.80 -16.93 -4.21
N LEU A 256 -50.81 -16.61 -5.04
CA LEU A 256 -51.00 -15.96 -6.34
C LEU A 256 -51.76 -16.85 -7.33
N ALA A 257 -51.52 -18.17 -7.31
CA ALA A 257 -52.17 -19.11 -8.20
C ALA A 257 -53.69 -19.17 -8.00
N ARG A 258 -54.16 -18.96 -6.76
CA ARG A 258 -55.57 -18.93 -6.36
C ARG A 258 -56.30 -17.63 -6.74
N ILE A 259 -55.59 -16.53 -7.02
CA ILE A 259 -56.19 -15.22 -7.35
C ILE A 259 -56.84 -15.21 -8.75
N GLY A 260 -56.29 -15.99 -9.69
CA GLY A 260 -56.80 -16.07 -11.06
C GLY A 260 -55.70 -16.45 -12.06
N ALA A 261 -56.02 -16.38 -13.37
CA ALA A 261 -55.08 -16.68 -14.44
C ALA A 261 -54.03 -15.57 -14.66
N GLY A 262 -52.85 -15.97 -15.14
CA GLY A 262 -51.69 -15.11 -15.42
C GLY A 262 -50.37 -15.73 -14.94
N ASP A 263 -49.24 -15.32 -15.55
CA ASP A 263 -47.93 -15.87 -15.24
C ASP A 263 -47.28 -15.20 -14.03
N ILE A 264 -46.36 -15.92 -13.38
CA ILE A 264 -45.71 -15.53 -12.12
C ILE A 264 -44.21 -15.32 -12.36
N LEU A 265 -43.66 -14.19 -11.91
CA LEU A 265 -42.23 -13.88 -11.92
C LEU A 265 -41.67 -13.87 -10.50
N VAL A 266 -40.78 -14.80 -10.18
CA VAL A 266 -40.12 -14.90 -8.87
C VAL A 266 -38.71 -14.33 -8.96
N PHE A 267 -38.39 -13.32 -8.14
CA PHE A 267 -37.04 -12.76 -8.03
C PHE A 267 -36.25 -13.42 -6.90
N LEU A 268 -35.08 -13.97 -7.24
CA LEU A 268 -34.19 -14.73 -6.37
C LEU A 268 -32.73 -14.25 -6.52
N PRO A 269 -31.88 -14.37 -5.48
CA PRO A 269 -30.54 -13.78 -5.49
C PRO A 269 -29.51 -14.52 -6.35
N GLY A 270 -29.78 -15.74 -6.85
CA GLY A 270 -28.79 -16.47 -7.65
C GLY A 270 -29.24 -17.78 -8.27
N GLU A 271 -28.33 -18.39 -9.03
CA GLU A 271 -28.54 -19.64 -9.78
C GLU A 271 -28.84 -20.84 -8.88
N ARG A 272 -28.23 -20.91 -7.68
CA ARG A 272 -28.54 -21.97 -6.72
C ARG A 272 -29.98 -21.83 -6.25
N GLU A 273 -30.32 -20.65 -5.77
CA GLU A 273 -31.62 -20.37 -5.17
C GLU A 273 -32.75 -20.55 -6.21
N ILE A 274 -32.49 -20.25 -7.49
CA ILE A 274 -33.37 -20.58 -8.63
C ILE A 274 -33.53 -22.08 -8.86
N ARG A 275 -32.48 -22.91 -8.71
CA ARG A 275 -32.58 -24.37 -8.85
C ARG A 275 -33.32 -25.01 -7.69
N ASP A 276 -32.95 -24.62 -6.47
CA ASP A 276 -33.55 -25.12 -5.22
C ASP A 276 -35.07 -24.81 -5.24
N ALA A 277 -35.48 -23.59 -5.65
CA ALA A 277 -36.88 -23.23 -5.85
C ALA A 277 -37.55 -23.97 -7.02
N ALA A 278 -36.85 -24.17 -8.15
CA ALA A 278 -37.39 -24.94 -9.28
C ALA A 278 -37.68 -26.40 -8.91
N GLU A 279 -36.88 -26.99 -8.02
CA GLU A 279 -37.11 -28.35 -7.53
C GLU A 279 -38.27 -28.42 -6.54
N ALA A 280 -38.36 -27.48 -5.59
CA ALA A 280 -39.48 -27.37 -4.66
C ALA A 280 -40.82 -27.21 -5.40
N LEU A 281 -40.88 -26.27 -6.36
CA LEU A 281 -42.07 -26.03 -7.17
C LEU A 281 -42.46 -27.23 -8.06
N ARG A 282 -41.49 -28.03 -8.55
CA ARG A 282 -41.76 -29.27 -9.30
C ARG A 282 -42.27 -30.42 -8.43
N LYS A 283 -41.94 -30.42 -7.13
CA LYS A 283 -42.49 -31.39 -6.16
C LYS A 283 -43.90 -30.99 -5.70
N HIS A 284 -44.19 -29.68 -5.65
CA HIS A 284 -45.46 -29.15 -5.16
C HIS A 284 -46.56 -29.05 -6.24
N HIS A 285 -46.25 -28.47 -7.41
CA HIS A 285 -47.29 -28.17 -8.40
C HIS A 285 -47.53 -29.34 -9.39
N PRO A 286 -48.80 -29.73 -9.62
CA PRO A 286 -49.17 -30.77 -10.59
C PRO A 286 -48.98 -30.31 -12.05
N PRO A 287 -49.22 -31.19 -13.05
CA PRO A 287 -49.05 -30.87 -14.46
C PRO A 287 -49.82 -29.63 -14.94
N HIS A 288 -49.42 -29.10 -16.11
CA HIS A 288 -49.90 -27.85 -16.73
C HIS A 288 -49.30 -26.53 -16.18
N VAL A 289 -48.16 -26.61 -15.48
CA VAL A 289 -47.32 -25.45 -15.11
C VAL A 289 -45.91 -25.60 -15.71
N GLU A 290 -45.41 -24.56 -16.38
CA GLU A 290 -44.04 -24.48 -16.91
C GLU A 290 -43.13 -23.69 -15.96
N ILE A 291 -42.17 -24.36 -15.32
CA ILE A 291 -41.18 -23.74 -14.43
C ILE A 291 -39.90 -23.44 -15.23
N LEU A 292 -39.68 -22.14 -15.51
CA LEU A 292 -38.65 -21.62 -16.42
C LEU A 292 -37.61 -20.78 -15.65
N PRO A 293 -36.32 -21.16 -15.63
CA PRO A 293 -35.28 -20.31 -15.05
C PRO A 293 -34.94 -19.13 -15.97
N LEU A 294 -34.50 -18.01 -15.40
CA LEU A 294 -34.00 -16.82 -16.12
C LEU A 294 -32.82 -16.16 -15.38
N PHE A 295 -31.60 -16.60 -15.68
CA PHE A 295 -30.38 -16.00 -15.17
C PHE A 295 -29.30 -15.90 -16.25
N ALA A 296 -28.34 -14.99 -16.08
CA ALA A 296 -27.44 -14.54 -17.15
C ALA A 296 -26.54 -15.63 -17.78
N ARG A 297 -26.38 -16.78 -17.12
CA ARG A 297 -25.57 -17.93 -17.59
C ARG A 297 -26.34 -18.94 -18.46
N LEU A 298 -27.65 -18.75 -18.64
CA LEU A 298 -28.45 -19.57 -19.55
C LEU A 298 -28.06 -19.29 -21.01
N SER A 299 -28.17 -20.29 -21.88
CA SER A 299 -27.95 -20.09 -23.32
C SER A 299 -29.00 -19.14 -23.92
N ALA A 300 -28.69 -18.56 -25.08
CA ALA A 300 -29.62 -17.65 -25.77
C ALA A 300 -30.98 -18.31 -26.06
N GLU A 301 -31.00 -19.60 -26.42
CA GLU A 301 -32.24 -20.35 -26.66
C GLU A 301 -33.05 -20.56 -25.38
N GLU A 302 -32.40 -20.86 -24.25
CA GLU A 302 -33.07 -20.98 -22.95
C GLU A 302 -33.65 -19.65 -22.47
N GLN A 303 -32.95 -18.53 -22.70
CA GLN A 303 -33.48 -17.19 -22.43
C GLN A 303 -34.64 -16.85 -23.38
N GLU A 304 -34.55 -17.19 -24.67
CA GLU A 304 -35.62 -16.98 -25.65
C GLU A 304 -36.92 -17.73 -25.32
N ARG A 305 -36.84 -18.92 -24.70
CA ARG A 305 -38.02 -19.68 -24.26
C ARG A 305 -38.93 -18.87 -23.33
N VAL A 306 -38.37 -17.97 -22.51
CA VAL A 306 -39.15 -17.16 -21.54
C VAL A 306 -40.06 -16.13 -22.24
N PHE A 307 -39.80 -15.79 -23.50
CA PHE A 307 -40.65 -14.91 -24.30
C PHE A 307 -41.72 -15.66 -25.09
N ARG A 308 -41.62 -16.99 -25.21
CA ARG A 308 -42.62 -17.80 -25.91
C ARG A 308 -43.83 -17.98 -25.00
N LEU A 309 -44.98 -17.45 -25.43
CA LEU A 309 -46.27 -17.68 -24.79
C LEU A 309 -46.73 -19.11 -25.05
N THR A 310 -47.30 -19.75 -24.04
CA THR A 310 -47.89 -21.09 -24.13
C THR A 310 -49.24 -21.10 -23.39
N ASN A 311 -50.04 -22.15 -23.59
CA ASN A 311 -51.36 -22.28 -22.95
C ASN A 311 -51.26 -22.76 -21.48
N ALA A 312 -50.06 -23.05 -20.98
CA ALA A 312 -49.79 -23.42 -19.60
C ALA A 312 -49.41 -22.17 -18.78
N ARG A 313 -49.70 -22.16 -17.48
CA ARG A 313 -49.17 -21.12 -16.58
C ARG A 313 -47.65 -21.24 -16.52
N ARG A 314 -46.94 -20.13 -16.71
CA ARG A 314 -45.48 -20.06 -16.62
C ARG A 314 -45.07 -19.46 -15.28
N ILE A 315 -44.13 -20.10 -14.59
CA ILE A 315 -43.46 -19.57 -13.41
C ILE A 315 -42.01 -19.31 -13.80
N VAL A 316 -41.65 -18.03 -13.88
CA VAL A 316 -40.32 -17.58 -14.30
C VAL A 316 -39.48 -17.27 -13.06
N LEU A 317 -38.41 -18.04 -12.85
CA LEU A 317 -37.52 -17.93 -11.69
C LEU A 317 -36.26 -17.15 -12.09
N SER A 318 -36.16 -15.88 -11.70
CA SER A 318 -35.20 -14.92 -12.26
C SER A 318 -34.31 -14.26 -11.21
N THR A 319 -33.11 -13.85 -11.63
CA THR A 319 -32.33 -12.81 -10.91
C THR A 319 -32.72 -11.41 -11.42
N ASN A 320 -31.95 -10.36 -11.08
CA ASN A 320 -32.11 -8.98 -11.58
C ASN A 320 -32.05 -8.84 -13.12
N VAL A 321 -31.86 -9.93 -13.88
CA VAL A 321 -32.00 -9.96 -15.35
C VAL A 321 -33.36 -9.43 -15.81
N ALA A 322 -34.46 -9.77 -15.11
CA ALA A 322 -35.81 -9.29 -15.43
C ALA A 322 -36.17 -7.90 -14.84
N GLU A 323 -35.30 -7.32 -14.01
CA GLU A 323 -35.61 -6.17 -13.12
C GLU A 323 -35.67 -4.81 -13.82
N THR A 324 -34.92 -4.62 -14.92
CA THR A 324 -34.81 -3.35 -15.67
C THR A 324 -35.09 -3.59 -17.16
N SER A 325 -34.05 -3.87 -17.93
CA SER A 325 -33.93 -3.82 -19.39
C SER A 325 -34.40 -5.10 -20.11
N LEU A 326 -35.34 -5.84 -19.50
CA LEU A 326 -35.97 -7.03 -20.08
C LEU A 326 -37.46 -7.13 -19.74
N THR A 327 -38.31 -7.34 -20.74
CA THR A 327 -39.78 -7.41 -20.59
C THR A 327 -40.30 -8.81 -20.90
N VAL A 328 -40.49 -9.63 -19.87
CA VAL A 328 -41.16 -10.93 -20.02
C VAL A 328 -42.66 -10.69 -20.27
N PRO A 329 -43.26 -11.21 -21.36
CA PRO A 329 -44.69 -11.07 -21.63
C PRO A 329 -45.51 -11.97 -20.70
N GLY A 330 -46.80 -11.67 -20.51
CA GLY A 330 -47.76 -12.52 -19.77
C GLY A 330 -47.68 -12.47 -18.24
N ILE A 331 -46.64 -11.86 -17.66
CA ILE A 331 -46.48 -11.71 -16.21
C ILE A 331 -47.61 -10.85 -15.64
N ARG A 332 -48.38 -11.43 -14.72
CA ARG A 332 -49.45 -10.76 -13.95
C ARG A 332 -49.18 -10.78 -12.44
N TYR A 333 -48.22 -11.58 -12.00
CA TYR A 333 -47.92 -11.74 -10.58
C TYR A 333 -46.41 -11.74 -10.35
N VAL A 334 -45.98 -11.20 -9.21
CA VAL A 334 -44.57 -11.13 -8.80
C VAL A 334 -44.43 -11.72 -7.40
N VAL A 335 -43.35 -12.48 -7.19
CA VAL A 335 -42.83 -12.82 -5.86
C VAL A 335 -41.42 -12.23 -5.78
N ASP A 336 -41.14 -11.42 -4.77
CA ASP A 336 -39.84 -10.81 -4.57
C ASP A 336 -39.22 -11.29 -3.25
N ALA A 337 -38.11 -12.03 -3.33
CA ALA A 337 -37.33 -12.40 -2.16
C ALA A 337 -36.63 -11.19 -1.50
N GLY A 338 -36.64 -10.02 -2.14
CA GLY A 338 -36.05 -8.79 -1.59
C GLY A 338 -34.53 -8.76 -1.59
N LEU A 339 -33.88 -9.82 -2.07
CA LEU A 339 -32.42 -9.97 -2.09
C LEU A 339 -31.87 -9.86 -3.52
N ALA A 340 -30.61 -9.46 -3.62
CA ALA A 340 -29.80 -9.57 -4.83
C ALA A 340 -28.36 -9.97 -4.47
N ARG A 341 -27.66 -10.63 -5.39
CA ARG A 341 -26.22 -10.90 -5.26
C ARG A 341 -25.42 -9.79 -5.91
N VAL A 342 -24.82 -8.93 -5.09
CA VAL A 342 -24.17 -7.69 -5.52
C VAL A 342 -22.65 -7.86 -5.49
N LYS A 343 -22.00 -7.32 -6.52
CA LYS A 343 -20.55 -7.24 -6.62
C LYS A 343 -20.03 -6.03 -5.84
N ARG A 344 -19.11 -6.28 -4.90
CA ARG A 344 -18.43 -5.28 -4.06
C ARG A 344 -16.91 -5.49 -4.08
N TYR A 345 -16.15 -4.40 -4.02
CA TYR A 345 -14.70 -4.41 -3.97
C TYR A 345 -14.19 -4.12 -2.55
N SER A 346 -13.39 -5.02 -1.99
CA SER A 346 -12.77 -4.87 -0.67
C SER A 346 -11.42 -4.16 -0.81
N TYR A 347 -11.42 -2.83 -0.67
CA TYR A 347 -10.19 -2.00 -0.75
C TYR A 347 -9.06 -2.45 0.19
N ARG A 348 -9.38 -3.07 1.33
CA ARG A 348 -8.40 -3.59 2.29
C ARG A 348 -7.68 -4.84 1.77
N ASN A 349 -8.45 -5.78 1.22
CA ASN A 349 -7.94 -7.07 0.75
C ASN A 349 -7.55 -7.03 -0.75
N LYS A 350 -7.93 -5.97 -1.46
CA LYS A 350 -7.85 -5.78 -2.92
C LYS A 350 -8.58 -6.85 -3.76
N VAL A 351 -9.62 -7.45 -3.18
CA VAL A 351 -10.41 -8.54 -3.81
C VAL A 351 -11.85 -8.13 -4.13
N GLU A 352 -12.43 -8.82 -5.11
CA GLU A 352 -13.85 -8.75 -5.41
C GLU A 352 -14.63 -9.77 -4.56
N GLN A 353 -15.81 -9.37 -4.09
CA GLN A 353 -16.73 -10.19 -3.28
C GLN A 353 -18.13 -10.17 -3.92
N LEU A 354 -18.83 -11.30 -3.85
CA LEU A 354 -20.21 -11.47 -4.32
C LEU A 354 -21.13 -11.72 -3.12
N GLN A 355 -21.49 -10.64 -2.43
CA GLN A 355 -22.34 -10.68 -1.25
C GLN A 355 -23.82 -10.81 -1.65
N ILE A 356 -24.66 -11.38 -0.80
CA ILE A 356 -26.12 -11.30 -0.94
C ILE A 356 -26.60 -10.21 0.01
N GLU A 357 -27.33 -9.22 -0.49
CA GLU A 357 -27.80 -8.08 0.30
C GLU A 357 -29.25 -7.69 -0.03
N PRO A 358 -29.96 -7.02 0.89
CA PRO A 358 -31.29 -6.45 0.64
C PRO A 358 -31.25 -5.41 -0.48
N ILE A 359 -32.20 -5.48 -1.42
CA ILE A 359 -32.31 -4.52 -2.52
C ILE A 359 -32.89 -3.18 -2.05
N ALA A 360 -32.45 -2.09 -2.70
CA ALA A 360 -32.99 -0.75 -2.49
C ALA A 360 -34.48 -0.64 -2.86
N GLN A 361 -35.18 0.35 -2.29
CA GLN A 361 -36.61 0.58 -2.51
C GLN A 361 -36.94 0.76 -4.01
N SER A 362 -36.10 1.48 -4.76
CA SER A 362 -36.26 1.64 -6.20
C SER A 362 -36.25 0.30 -6.96
N ALA A 363 -35.39 -0.63 -6.58
CA ALA A 363 -35.32 -1.96 -7.20
C ALA A 363 -36.54 -2.81 -6.81
N ALA A 364 -36.94 -2.82 -5.53
CA ALA A 364 -38.15 -3.48 -5.06
C ALA A 364 -39.43 -2.95 -5.72
N ASN A 365 -39.47 -1.67 -6.07
CA ASN A 365 -40.59 -1.05 -6.80
C ASN A 365 -40.53 -1.39 -8.30
N GLN A 366 -39.34 -1.43 -8.91
CA GLN A 366 -39.17 -1.89 -10.31
C GLN A 366 -39.45 -3.38 -10.51
N ARG A 367 -39.26 -4.22 -9.47
CA ARG A 367 -39.71 -5.62 -9.43
C ARG A 367 -41.23 -5.70 -9.37
N ALA A 368 -41.87 -4.96 -8.46
CA ALA A 368 -43.34 -4.89 -8.37
C ALA A 368 -43.98 -4.40 -9.68
N GLY A 369 -43.41 -3.37 -10.33
CA GLY A 369 -43.85 -2.86 -11.62
C GLY A 369 -43.75 -3.84 -12.81
N ARG A 370 -43.29 -5.09 -12.60
CA ARG A 370 -43.26 -6.12 -13.65
C ARG A 370 -44.63 -6.76 -13.91
N CYS A 371 -45.55 -6.77 -12.94
CA CYS A 371 -46.90 -7.32 -13.14
C CYS A 371 -47.94 -6.30 -13.62
N GLY A 372 -47.87 -5.02 -13.21
CA GLY A 372 -48.86 -3.98 -13.56
C GLY A 372 -48.85 -3.50 -15.03
N ARG A 373 -48.33 -4.29 -15.97
CA ARG A 373 -48.07 -3.89 -17.36
C ARG A 373 -49.16 -4.24 -18.37
N VAL A 374 -50.01 -5.21 -18.05
CA VAL A 374 -50.97 -5.81 -19.00
C VAL A 374 -52.38 -5.88 -18.42
N ALA A 375 -52.49 -6.05 -17.10
CA ALA A 375 -53.71 -6.01 -16.30
C ALA A 375 -53.33 -5.74 -14.84
N ASP A 376 -54.32 -5.53 -13.96
CA ASP A 376 -54.07 -5.43 -12.53
C ASP A 376 -53.43 -6.72 -11.99
N GLY A 377 -52.42 -6.53 -11.15
CA GLY A 377 -51.50 -7.59 -10.71
C GLY A 377 -51.16 -7.50 -9.23
N VAL A 378 -50.50 -8.53 -8.72
CA VAL A 378 -50.15 -8.64 -7.29
C VAL A 378 -48.65 -8.92 -7.15
N CYS A 379 -48.00 -8.23 -6.21
CA CYS A 379 -46.59 -8.41 -5.87
C CYS A 379 -46.47 -8.84 -4.40
N ILE A 380 -46.09 -10.09 -4.16
CA ILE A 380 -45.76 -10.59 -2.83
C ILE A 380 -44.28 -10.34 -2.53
N ARG A 381 -44.00 -9.63 -1.45
CA ARG A 381 -42.66 -9.39 -0.89
C ARG A 381 -42.41 -10.37 0.25
N LEU A 382 -41.34 -11.17 0.20
CA LEU A 382 -41.02 -12.19 1.22
C LEU A 382 -40.27 -11.61 2.43
N TYR A 383 -40.52 -10.34 2.72
CA TYR A 383 -39.94 -9.51 3.78
C TYR A 383 -41.05 -8.62 4.34
N ASP A 384 -40.82 -7.96 5.48
CA ASP A 384 -41.80 -7.07 6.09
C ASP A 384 -41.75 -5.64 5.53
N GLU A 385 -42.70 -4.81 5.95
CA GLU A 385 -42.81 -3.42 5.49
C GLU A 385 -41.85 -2.46 6.21
N GLN A 386 -41.46 -2.74 7.45
CA GLN A 386 -40.55 -1.88 8.21
C GLN A 386 -39.12 -2.01 7.68
N ASP A 387 -38.65 -3.24 7.38
CA ASP A 387 -37.43 -3.48 6.61
C ASP A 387 -37.47 -2.68 5.30
N PHE A 388 -38.50 -2.88 4.45
CA PHE A 388 -38.65 -2.15 3.18
C PHE A 388 -38.50 -0.63 3.35
N LEU A 389 -39.17 -0.05 4.34
CA LEU A 389 -39.12 1.39 4.64
C LEU A 389 -37.75 1.87 5.17
N GLN A 390 -36.98 0.99 5.84
CA GLN A 390 -35.62 1.27 6.32
C GLN A 390 -34.55 1.14 5.21
N ARG A 391 -34.80 0.40 4.13
CA ARG A 391 -33.82 0.20 3.05
C ARG A 391 -33.46 1.50 2.31
N PRO A 392 -32.25 1.60 1.72
CA PRO A 392 -31.87 2.74 0.89
C PRO A 392 -32.88 3.00 -0.24
N LYS A 393 -33.19 4.26 -0.53
CA LYS A 393 -34.14 4.64 -1.58
C LYS A 393 -33.70 4.23 -2.98
N PHE A 394 -32.39 4.29 -3.25
CA PHE A 394 -31.77 4.03 -4.54
C PHE A 394 -30.63 3.02 -4.41
N THR A 395 -30.40 2.24 -5.47
CA THR A 395 -29.27 1.29 -5.57
C THR A 395 -27.94 2.04 -5.61
N GLU A 396 -26.93 1.53 -4.90
CA GLU A 396 -25.59 2.13 -4.88
C GLU A 396 -24.91 2.08 -6.26
N PRO A 397 -24.45 3.22 -6.82
CA PRO A 397 -23.76 3.29 -8.10
C PRO A 397 -22.51 2.39 -8.16
N GLU A 398 -22.24 1.81 -9.33
CA GLU A 398 -21.12 0.85 -9.49
C GLU A 398 -19.76 1.49 -9.18
N ILE A 399 -19.59 2.79 -9.49
CA ILE A 399 -18.37 3.55 -9.24
C ILE A 399 -17.95 3.62 -7.76
N LEU A 400 -18.88 3.42 -6.82
CA LEU A 400 -18.60 3.41 -5.38
C LEU A 400 -18.19 2.03 -4.83
N ARG A 401 -18.36 0.96 -5.62
CA ARG A 401 -18.19 -0.44 -5.17
C ARG A 401 -17.41 -1.36 -6.11
N SER A 402 -16.86 -0.84 -7.22
CA SER A 402 -15.95 -1.54 -8.14
C SER A 402 -14.53 -0.96 -8.11
N SER A 403 -13.54 -1.68 -8.66
CA SER A 403 -12.17 -1.16 -8.81
C SER A 403 -12.07 -0.12 -9.93
N LEU A 404 -11.30 0.95 -9.70
CA LEU A 404 -11.22 2.10 -10.59
C LEU A 404 -10.02 2.07 -11.55
N ALA A 405 -9.11 1.10 -11.44
CA ALA A 405 -7.87 1.06 -12.25
C ALA A 405 -8.14 1.15 -13.77
N ALA A 406 -9.13 0.42 -14.28
CA ALA A 406 -9.53 0.48 -15.69
C ALA A 406 -10.07 1.87 -16.10
N VAL A 407 -10.74 2.57 -15.19
CA VAL A 407 -11.28 3.92 -15.40
C VAL A 407 -10.15 4.94 -15.46
N ILE A 408 -9.29 4.95 -14.43
CA ILE A 408 -8.16 5.88 -14.29
C ILE A 408 -7.22 5.79 -15.51
N LEU A 409 -6.90 4.56 -15.95
CA LEU A 409 -6.07 4.33 -17.13
C LEU A 409 -6.71 4.90 -18.41
N ARG A 410 -8.04 4.78 -18.54
CA ARG A 410 -8.80 5.33 -19.66
C ARG A 410 -8.85 6.86 -19.64
N MET A 411 -8.97 7.47 -18.45
CA MET A 411 -8.97 8.93 -18.28
C MET A 411 -7.66 9.57 -18.71
N LYS A 412 -6.53 9.06 -18.20
CA LYS A 412 -5.20 9.59 -18.57
C LYS A 412 -4.83 9.31 -20.03
N THR A 413 -5.41 8.28 -20.65
CA THR A 413 -5.26 8.02 -22.10
C THR A 413 -6.11 8.94 -22.97
N LEU A 414 -7.28 9.36 -22.50
CA LEU A 414 -8.15 10.33 -23.17
C LEU A 414 -7.77 11.80 -22.89
N HIS A 415 -6.71 12.04 -22.10
CA HIS A 415 -6.30 13.37 -21.61
C HIS A 415 -7.45 14.15 -20.95
N LEU A 416 -8.29 13.44 -20.19
CA LEU A 416 -9.34 14.03 -19.37
C LEU A 416 -8.76 14.59 -18.06
N ALA A 417 -9.54 15.45 -17.40
CA ALA A 417 -9.20 15.97 -16.08
C ALA A 417 -8.99 14.84 -15.06
N ASP A 418 -8.16 15.08 -14.04
CA ASP A 418 -7.87 14.09 -12.99
C ASP A 418 -9.13 13.66 -12.24
N VAL A 419 -9.09 12.45 -11.68
CA VAL A 419 -10.26 11.67 -11.24
C VAL A 419 -11.03 12.37 -10.12
N GLU A 420 -10.31 13.10 -9.28
CA GLU A 420 -10.81 13.96 -8.21
C GLU A 420 -11.60 15.19 -8.72
N SER A 421 -11.34 15.62 -9.96
CA SER A 421 -11.89 16.83 -10.60
C SER A 421 -12.87 16.55 -11.75
N PHE A 422 -12.96 15.29 -12.19
CA PHE A 422 -13.83 14.88 -13.28
C PHE A 422 -15.31 14.92 -12.84
N PRO A 423 -16.22 15.45 -13.68
CA PRO A 423 -17.63 15.58 -13.32
C PRO A 423 -18.35 14.24 -13.36
N PHE A 424 -18.17 13.41 -12.32
CA PHE A 424 -19.08 12.31 -12.02
C PHE A 424 -20.40 12.84 -11.44
N ILE A 425 -21.46 12.02 -11.46
CA ILE A 425 -22.71 12.34 -10.76
C ILE A 425 -22.53 12.18 -9.25
N GLU A 426 -21.85 11.12 -8.84
CA GLU A 426 -21.34 10.90 -7.48
C GLU A 426 -19.84 10.55 -7.60
N PRO A 427 -18.92 11.35 -7.01
CA PRO A 427 -17.49 11.12 -7.14
C PRO A 427 -17.06 9.87 -6.36
N PRO A 428 -16.08 9.10 -6.88
CA PRO A 428 -15.53 7.96 -6.16
C PRO A 428 -14.81 8.37 -4.87
N LEU A 429 -14.81 7.47 -3.89
CA LEU A 429 -14.07 7.67 -2.63
C LEU A 429 -12.57 7.79 -2.89
N ALA A 430 -11.88 8.75 -2.26
CA ALA A 430 -10.44 8.97 -2.44
C ALA A 430 -9.58 7.70 -2.22
N ARG A 431 -9.98 6.82 -1.29
CA ARG A 431 -9.34 5.51 -1.07
C ARG A 431 -9.41 4.57 -2.29
N ALA A 432 -10.48 4.65 -3.09
CA ALA A 432 -10.67 3.87 -4.31
C ALA A 432 -9.82 4.41 -5.46
N ILE A 433 -9.66 5.74 -5.54
CA ILE A 433 -8.78 6.40 -6.51
C ILE A 433 -7.32 6.01 -6.22
N ALA A 434 -6.87 6.16 -4.97
CA ALA A 434 -5.52 5.77 -4.54
C ALA A 434 -5.23 4.28 -4.73
N ASP A 435 -6.20 3.40 -4.44
CA ASP A 435 -6.07 1.96 -4.70
C ASP A 435 -5.93 1.64 -6.20
N GLY A 436 -6.74 2.29 -7.04
CA GLY A 436 -6.69 2.13 -8.49
C GLY A 436 -5.35 2.59 -9.08
N TYR A 437 -4.79 3.71 -8.59
CA TYR A 437 -3.44 4.14 -8.94
C TYR A 437 -2.37 3.13 -8.50
N GLN A 438 -2.44 2.60 -7.28
CA GLN A 438 -1.51 1.56 -6.81
C GLN A 438 -1.56 0.29 -7.66
N LEU A 439 -2.74 -0.11 -8.18
CA LEU A 439 -2.85 -1.24 -9.10
C LEU A 439 -2.27 -0.90 -10.49
N LEU A 440 -2.45 0.31 -11.01
CA LEU A 440 -1.80 0.71 -12.24
C LEU A 440 -0.27 0.81 -12.10
N GLN A 441 0.24 1.21 -10.93
CA GLN A 441 1.66 1.20 -10.61
C GLN A 441 2.19 -0.24 -10.49
N GLU A 442 1.45 -1.15 -9.84
CA GLU A 442 1.74 -2.59 -9.77
C GLU A 442 1.97 -3.17 -11.18
N LEU A 443 1.07 -2.84 -12.12
CA LEU A 443 1.13 -3.29 -13.52
C LEU A 443 2.18 -2.55 -14.38
N GLY A 444 2.80 -1.48 -13.87
CA GLY A 444 3.72 -0.61 -14.61
C GLY A 444 3.04 0.30 -15.65
N ALA A 445 1.74 0.50 -15.53
CA ALA A 445 0.93 1.34 -16.43
C ALA A 445 1.00 2.84 -16.08
N VAL A 446 1.25 3.17 -14.81
CA VAL A 446 1.67 4.50 -14.36
C VAL A 446 3.00 4.45 -13.60
N ASP A 447 3.71 5.57 -13.54
CA ASP A 447 4.88 5.76 -12.68
C ASP A 447 4.51 6.25 -11.26
N GLU A 448 5.51 6.57 -10.45
CA GLU A 448 5.36 7.09 -9.08
C GLU A 448 4.73 8.49 -9.00
N TYR A 449 4.72 9.24 -10.12
CA TYR A 449 4.06 10.55 -10.25
C TYR A 449 2.67 10.42 -10.89
N ASN A 450 2.12 9.20 -10.94
CA ASN A 450 0.85 8.83 -11.57
C ASN A 450 0.75 9.18 -13.06
N GLN A 451 1.87 9.34 -13.78
CA GLN A 451 1.88 9.63 -15.21
C GLN A 451 1.84 8.34 -16.03
N ILE A 452 1.16 8.39 -17.20
CA ILE A 452 0.92 7.19 -18.01
C ILE A 452 2.16 6.79 -18.84
N THR A 453 2.71 5.62 -18.50
CA THR A 453 3.92 5.07 -19.12
C THR A 453 3.69 4.64 -20.57
N ALA A 454 4.77 4.38 -21.31
CA ALA A 454 4.68 3.77 -22.64
C ALA A 454 3.96 2.40 -22.64
N LEU A 455 4.07 1.65 -21.53
CA LEU A 455 3.34 0.40 -21.31
C LEU A 455 1.85 0.67 -21.04
N GLY A 456 1.53 1.66 -20.20
CA GLY A 456 0.15 2.08 -19.95
C GLY A 456 -0.59 2.51 -21.22
N ARG A 457 0.09 3.24 -22.12
CA ARG A 457 -0.47 3.64 -23.43
C ARG A 457 -0.67 2.46 -24.40
N LYS A 458 0.07 1.36 -24.26
CA LYS A 458 -0.24 0.09 -24.96
C LYS A 458 -1.44 -0.61 -24.32
N LEU A 459 -1.46 -0.69 -22.99
CA LEU A 459 -2.50 -1.37 -22.21
C LEU A 459 -3.88 -0.75 -22.41
N ALA A 460 -3.99 0.58 -22.42
CA ALA A 460 -5.24 1.32 -22.57
C ALA A 460 -5.94 1.17 -23.93
N LYS A 461 -5.26 0.58 -24.92
CA LYS A 461 -5.84 0.20 -26.23
C LYS A 461 -6.57 -1.15 -26.19
N LEU A 462 -6.34 -1.97 -25.16
CA LEU A 462 -6.99 -3.26 -25.01
C LEU A 462 -8.33 -3.07 -24.26
N PRO A 463 -9.48 -3.47 -24.84
CA PRO A 463 -10.78 -3.38 -24.19
C PRO A 463 -10.98 -4.53 -23.19
N LEU A 464 -10.12 -4.56 -22.16
CA LEU A 464 -9.93 -5.64 -21.18
C LEU A 464 -9.69 -5.07 -19.78
N ASP A 465 -9.73 -5.94 -18.76
CA ASP A 465 -9.19 -5.60 -17.45
C ASP A 465 -7.66 -5.33 -17.54
N PRO A 466 -7.13 -4.30 -16.83
CA PRO A 466 -5.70 -3.98 -16.86
C PRO A 466 -4.76 -5.14 -16.49
N ARG A 467 -5.13 -6.05 -15.57
CA ARG A 467 -4.32 -7.23 -15.23
C ARG A 467 -4.23 -8.18 -16.42
N VAL A 468 -5.37 -8.50 -17.02
CA VAL A 468 -5.47 -9.42 -18.17
C VAL A 468 -4.75 -8.85 -19.40
N GLY A 469 -4.93 -7.56 -19.68
CA GLY A 469 -4.19 -6.88 -20.74
C GLY A 469 -2.68 -6.82 -20.49
N ARG A 470 -2.25 -6.69 -19.22
CA ARG A 470 -0.82 -6.68 -18.84
C ARG A 470 -0.16 -8.03 -19.07
N MET A 471 -0.86 -9.13 -18.79
CA MET A 471 -0.42 -10.50 -19.13
C MET A 471 -0.23 -10.67 -20.64
N ILE A 472 -1.22 -10.27 -21.45
CA ILE A 472 -1.19 -10.39 -22.91
C ILE A 472 -0.02 -9.60 -23.49
N LEU A 473 0.24 -8.39 -22.99
CA LEU A 473 1.42 -7.61 -23.39
C LEU A 473 2.73 -8.29 -23.00
N ALA A 474 2.84 -8.84 -21.78
CA ALA A 474 4.03 -9.59 -21.35
C ALA A 474 4.27 -10.85 -22.17
N ALA A 475 3.22 -11.45 -22.73
CA ALA A 475 3.30 -12.66 -23.53
C ALA A 475 3.94 -12.46 -24.91
N LEU A 476 4.04 -11.21 -25.36
CA LEU A 476 4.87 -10.80 -26.50
C LEU A 476 6.35 -10.95 -26.12
N ASP A 477 6.76 -10.30 -25.03
CA ASP A 477 8.15 -10.24 -24.57
C ASP A 477 8.68 -11.63 -24.13
N ASN A 478 7.79 -12.50 -23.64
CA ASN A 478 8.11 -13.87 -23.21
C ASN A 478 7.78 -14.94 -24.27
N VAL A 479 7.33 -14.57 -25.49
CA VAL A 479 7.06 -15.50 -26.61
C VAL A 479 6.10 -16.64 -26.21
N CYS A 480 5.01 -16.30 -25.53
CA CYS A 480 4.00 -17.24 -25.01
C CYS A 480 2.55 -16.77 -25.26
N LEU A 481 2.37 -15.89 -26.25
CA LEU A 481 1.09 -15.24 -26.56
C LEU A 481 -0.05 -16.23 -26.82
N ARG A 482 0.19 -17.34 -27.53
CA ARG A 482 -0.85 -18.36 -27.80
C ARG A 482 -1.41 -18.94 -26.51
N GLU A 483 -0.54 -19.38 -25.61
CA GLU A 483 -0.92 -19.96 -24.32
C GLU A 483 -1.56 -18.92 -23.39
N VAL A 484 -1.02 -17.69 -23.34
CA VAL A 484 -1.58 -16.61 -22.52
C VAL A 484 -2.94 -16.15 -23.04
N LEU A 485 -3.22 -16.14 -24.35
CA LEU A 485 -4.55 -15.79 -24.87
C LEU A 485 -5.61 -16.80 -24.42
N ILE A 486 -5.30 -18.09 -24.45
CA ILE A 486 -6.19 -19.16 -23.98
C ILE A 486 -6.51 -18.96 -22.48
N ILE A 487 -5.49 -18.72 -21.66
CA ILE A 487 -5.64 -18.51 -20.21
C ILE A 487 -6.33 -17.17 -19.90
N ALA A 488 -5.98 -16.08 -20.58
CA ALA A 488 -6.62 -14.77 -20.43
C ALA A 488 -8.12 -14.83 -20.77
N ALA A 489 -8.51 -15.61 -21.79
CA ALA A 489 -9.90 -15.89 -22.07
C ALA A 489 -10.56 -16.72 -20.97
N ALA A 490 -9.89 -17.73 -20.41
CA ALA A 490 -10.39 -18.57 -19.31
C ALA A 490 -10.68 -17.75 -18.05
N LEU A 491 -9.76 -16.85 -17.69
CA LEU A 491 -9.90 -15.93 -16.54
C LEU A 491 -10.93 -14.81 -16.78
N SER A 492 -11.39 -14.62 -18.02
CA SER A 492 -12.42 -13.64 -18.40
C SER A 492 -13.84 -14.21 -18.46
N VAL A 493 -14.01 -15.53 -18.24
CA VAL A 493 -15.30 -16.24 -18.27
C VAL A 493 -15.48 -17.07 -16.98
N GLN A 494 -16.63 -17.73 -16.82
CA GLN A 494 -16.78 -18.71 -15.75
C GLN A 494 -16.03 -20.01 -16.08
N ASP A 495 -15.31 -20.56 -15.10
CA ASP A 495 -14.62 -21.85 -15.21
C ASP A 495 -15.53 -22.94 -15.83
N PRO A 496 -15.10 -23.62 -16.91
CA PRO A 496 -15.87 -24.66 -17.58
C PRO A 496 -16.08 -25.91 -16.73
N ARG A 497 -15.33 -26.11 -15.64
CA ARG A 497 -15.48 -27.25 -14.72
C ARG A 497 -16.75 -27.13 -13.89
N ASP A 498 -17.52 -28.22 -13.83
CA ASP A 498 -18.63 -28.38 -12.90
C ASP A 498 -18.23 -29.34 -11.78
N ARG A 499 -18.52 -28.97 -10.52
CA ARG A 499 -18.20 -29.80 -9.34
C ARG A 499 -19.42 -29.91 -8.41
N PRO A 500 -20.45 -30.71 -8.78
CA PRO A 500 -21.69 -30.82 -8.01
C PRO A 500 -21.44 -31.36 -6.61
N LEU A 501 -22.21 -30.91 -5.61
CA LEU A 501 -22.06 -31.33 -4.20
C LEU A 501 -22.17 -32.86 -4.03
N GLU A 502 -23.10 -33.49 -4.76
CA GLU A 502 -23.37 -34.93 -4.72
C GLU A 502 -22.33 -35.78 -5.47
N HIS A 503 -21.52 -35.17 -6.33
CA HIS A 503 -20.63 -35.86 -7.28
C HIS A 503 -19.18 -35.34 -7.22
N GLN A 504 -18.78 -34.69 -6.11
CA GLN A 504 -17.45 -34.08 -6.00
C GLN A 504 -16.31 -35.04 -6.32
N GLN A 505 -16.31 -36.25 -5.75
CA GLN A 505 -15.26 -37.24 -5.98
C GLN A 505 -15.17 -37.69 -7.44
N ALA A 506 -16.30 -37.83 -8.12
CA ALA A 506 -16.36 -38.21 -9.53
C ALA A 506 -15.88 -37.09 -10.46
N ALA A 507 -16.23 -35.83 -10.13
CA ALA A 507 -15.70 -34.65 -10.81
C ALA A 507 -14.19 -34.50 -10.60
N ASP A 508 -13.70 -34.65 -9.36
CA ASP A 508 -12.27 -34.56 -9.03
C ASP A 508 -11.43 -35.58 -9.81
N GLU A 509 -11.85 -36.85 -9.84
CA GLU A 509 -11.14 -37.90 -10.59
C GLU A 509 -11.26 -37.70 -12.12
N ALA A 510 -12.39 -37.20 -12.64
CA ALA A 510 -12.54 -36.85 -14.05
C ALA A 510 -11.68 -35.64 -14.47
N HIS A 511 -11.47 -34.67 -13.56
CA HIS A 511 -10.65 -33.47 -13.79
C HIS A 511 -9.15 -33.74 -13.59
N LYS A 512 -8.78 -34.75 -12.81
CA LYS A 512 -7.40 -35.17 -12.53
C LYS A 512 -6.52 -35.35 -13.78
N LYS A 513 -7.08 -35.85 -14.88
CA LYS A 513 -6.37 -35.97 -16.17
C LYS A 513 -6.00 -34.63 -16.82
N PHE A 514 -6.67 -33.55 -16.42
CA PHE A 514 -6.36 -32.18 -16.80
C PHE A 514 -5.51 -31.46 -15.74
N ALA A 515 -5.24 -32.07 -14.59
CA ALA A 515 -4.43 -31.45 -13.56
C ALA A 515 -2.96 -31.32 -13.99
N ASP A 516 -2.20 -30.56 -13.22
CA ASP A 516 -0.76 -30.40 -13.35
C ASP A 516 -0.10 -30.42 -11.98
N GLU A 517 1.14 -30.91 -11.90
CA GLU A 517 1.86 -31.02 -10.62
C GLU A 517 2.38 -29.67 -10.11
N LYS A 518 2.38 -28.62 -10.95
CA LYS A 518 2.94 -27.31 -10.60
C LYS A 518 2.03 -26.12 -10.92
N SER A 519 1.10 -26.23 -11.88
CA SER A 519 0.27 -25.08 -12.31
C SER A 519 -1.16 -25.42 -12.75
N GLU A 520 -2.14 -24.88 -12.04
CA GLU A 520 -3.55 -24.99 -12.45
C GLU A 520 -3.88 -24.19 -13.73
N PHE A 521 -3.05 -23.21 -14.10
CA PHE A 521 -3.18 -22.49 -15.39
C PHE A 521 -2.88 -23.41 -16.59
N LEU A 522 -1.92 -24.35 -16.43
CA LEU A 522 -1.68 -25.39 -17.45
C LEU A 522 -2.87 -26.35 -17.58
N GLY A 523 -3.70 -26.48 -16.55
CA GLY A 523 -4.96 -27.23 -16.62
C GLY A 523 -5.95 -26.65 -17.63
N TYR A 524 -6.01 -25.32 -17.77
CA TYR A 524 -6.79 -24.70 -18.84
C TYR A 524 -6.23 -25.07 -20.23
N LEU A 525 -4.91 -25.05 -20.45
CA LEU A 525 -4.34 -25.48 -21.74
C LEU A 525 -4.67 -26.95 -22.07
N LYS A 526 -4.68 -27.83 -21.05
CA LYS A 526 -5.05 -29.25 -21.20
C LYS A 526 -6.54 -29.44 -21.53
N ILE A 527 -7.45 -28.70 -20.89
CA ILE A 527 -8.88 -28.72 -21.20
C ILE A 527 -9.15 -28.16 -22.61
N TRP A 528 -8.50 -27.05 -22.95
CA TRP A 528 -8.63 -26.38 -24.25
C TRP A 528 -8.23 -27.33 -25.39
N ASN A 529 -7.02 -27.89 -25.35
CA ASN A 529 -6.52 -28.78 -26.39
C ASN A 529 -7.40 -30.04 -26.54
N TRP A 530 -7.89 -30.60 -25.43
CA TRP A 530 -8.83 -31.73 -25.45
C TRP A 530 -10.18 -31.37 -26.10
N PHE A 531 -10.68 -30.15 -25.90
CA PHE A 531 -11.94 -29.71 -26.48
C PHE A 531 -11.81 -29.37 -27.97
N GLU A 532 -10.71 -28.73 -28.39
CA GLU A 532 -10.41 -28.51 -29.81
C GLU A 532 -10.29 -29.83 -30.57
N GLN A 533 -9.54 -30.81 -30.06
CA GLN A 533 -9.45 -32.15 -30.65
C GLN A 533 -10.84 -32.84 -30.74
N ALA A 534 -11.67 -32.69 -29.71
CA ALA A 534 -13.03 -33.25 -29.72
C ALA A 534 -13.95 -32.60 -30.76
N ILE A 535 -13.67 -31.38 -31.21
CA ILE A 535 -14.37 -30.66 -32.28
C ILE A 535 -13.78 -31.00 -33.65
N GLU A 536 -12.45 -31.02 -33.78
CA GLU A 536 -11.72 -31.33 -35.02
C GLU A 536 -12.04 -32.73 -35.55
N HIS A 537 -12.16 -33.73 -34.64
CA HIS A 537 -12.63 -35.08 -34.98
C HIS A 537 -14.13 -35.17 -35.30
N LYS A 538 -14.81 -34.05 -35.59
CA LYS A 538 -16.19 -33.94 -36.10
C LYS A 538 -17.24 -34.71 -35.28
N LYS A 539 -17.05 -34.81 -33.95
CA LYS A 539 -18.08 -35.37 -33.06
C LYS A 539 -19.38 -34.59 -33.26
N THR A 540 -20.50 -35.28 -33.46
CA THR A 540 -21.82 -34.63 -33.55
C THR A 540 -22.09 -33.81 -32.30
N ASN A 541 -22.89 -32.74 -32.40
CA ASN A 541 -23.15 -31.84 -31.25
C ASN A 541 -23.60 -32.60 -29.98
N ARG A 542 -24.39 -33.67 -30.14
CA ARG A 542 -24.81 -34.59 -29.07
C ARG A 542 -23.63 -35.38 -28.48
N GLN A 543 -22.84 -36.07 -29.30
CA GLN A 543 -21.64 -36.78 -28.82
C GLN A 543 -20.64 -35.84 -28.14
N LEU A 544 -20.53 -34.59 -28.59
CA LEU A 544 -19.69 -33.58 -27.95
C LEU A 544 -20.28 -33.15 -26.59
N GLN A 545 -21.60 -32.97 -26.49
CA GLN A 545 -22.31 -32.66 -25.24
C GLN A 545 -22.17 -33.80 -24.20
N ASP A 546 -22.42 -35.05 -24.62
CA ASP A 546 -22.28 -36.24 -23.77
C ASP A 546 -20.83 -36.43 -23.30
N ASN A 547 -19.85 -36.16 -24.17
CA ASN A 547 -18.42 -36.19 -23.85
C ASN A 547 -17.99 -35.04 -22.91
N CYS A 548 -18.64 -33.87 -22.94
CA CYS A 548 -18.41 -32.83 -21.95
C CYS A 548 -19.02 -33.22 -20.59
N ARG A 549 -20.26 -33.73 -20.60
CA ARG A 549 -21.00 -34.17 -19.40
C ARG A 549 -20.27 -35.29 -18.65
N SER A 550 -19.76 -36.30 -19.34
CA SER A 550 -19.03 -37.42 -18.72
C SER A 550 -17.68 -37.02 -18.09
N ASN A 551 -17.18 -35.83 -18.42
CA ASN A 551 -15.96 -35.26 -17.87
C ASN A 551 -16.23 -34.06 -16.93
N PHE A 552 -17.50 -33.86 -16.52
CA PHE A 552 -17.94 -32.76 -15.67
C PHE A 552 -17.48 -31.38 -16.20
N LEU A 553 -17.69 -31.15 -17.50
CA LEU A 553 -17.42 -29.88 -18.17
C LEU A 553 -18.70 -29.31 -18.80
N SER A 554 -18.91 -28.01 -18.65
CA SER A 554 -20.02 -27.28 -19.27
C SER A 554 -19.69 -26.93 -20.72
N GLN A 555 -20.33 -27.61 -21.68
CA GLN A 555 -20.18 -27.32 -23.11
C GLN A 555 -20.53 -25.85 -23.47
N LEU A 556 -21.43 -25.21 -22.71
CA LEU A 556 -21.79 -23.80 -22.90
C LEU A 556 -20.63 -22.87 -22.52
N ARG A 557 -20.03 -23.05 -21.34
CA ARG A 557 -18.85 -22.26 -20.92
C ARG A 557 -17.63 -22.54 -21.78
N LEU A 558 -17.44 -23.79 -22.24
CA LEU A 558 -16.39 -24.12 -23.20
C LEU A 558 -16.58 -23.40 -24.55
N ARG A 559 -17.83 -23.20 -25.02
CA ARG A 559 -18.10 -22.37 -26.21
C ARG A 559 -17.86 -20.89 -25.92
N GLU A 560 -18.37 -20.35 -24.81
CA GLU A 560 -18.15 -18.97 -24.40
C GLU A 560 -16.65 -18.62 -24.29
N TRP A 561 -15.85 -19.54 -23.73
CA TRP A 561 -14.40 -19.44 -23.68
C TRP A 561 -13.75 -19.41 -25.08
N ARG A 562 -14.19 -20.28 -26.01
CA ARG A 562 -13.72 -20.25 -27.41
C ARG A 562 -14.09 -18.95 -28.11
N ASP A 563 -15.28 -18.42 -27.84
CA ASP A 563 -15.71 -17.12 -28.36
C ASP A 563 -14.79 -16.02 -27.82
N VAL A 564 -14.56 -15.94 -26.51
CA VAL A 564 -13.67 -14.93 -25.89
C VAL A 564 -12.21 -15.07 -26.37
N HIS A 565 -11.70 -16.29 -26.53
CA HIS A 565 -10.37 -16.51 -27.12
C HIS A 565 -10.31 -16.01 -28.58
N SER A 566 -11.31 -16.34 -29.39
CA SER A 566 -11.39 -15.87 -30.79
C SER A 566 -11.47 -14.35 -30.88
N GLN A 567 -12.16 -13.71 -29.92
CA GLN A 567 -12.27 -12.27 -29.78
C GLN A 567 -10.93 -11.61 -29.40
N LEU A 568 -10.19 -12.18 -28.45
CA LEU A 568 -8.84 -11.73 -28.10
C LEU A 568 -7.89 -11.91 -29.31
N LEU A 569 -7.98 -13.02 -30.02
CA LEU A 569 -7.18 -13.31 -31.22
C LEU A 569 -7.45 -12.31 -32.35
N THR A 570 -8.68 -11.81 -32.50
CA THR A 570 -8.99 -10.72 -33.45
C THR A 570 -8.28 -9.43 -33.06
N ILE A 571 -8.33 -9.01 -31.78
CA ILE A 571 -7.64 -7.80 -31.29
C ILE A 571 -6.11 -7.93 -31.50
N VAL A 572 -5.54 -9.11 -31.24
CA VAL A 572 -4.13 -9.45 -31.49
C VAL A 572 -3.76 -9.27 -32.96
N LYS A 573 -4.59 -9.75 -33.89
CA LYS A 573 -4.40 -9.58 -35.33
C LYS A 573 -4.53 -8.11 -35.76
N GLU A 574 -5.50 -7.37 -35.20
CA GLU A 574 -5.68 -5.92 -35.46
C GLU A 574 -4.48 -5.08 -35.00
N GLN A 575 -3.80 -5.46 -33.90
CA GLN A 575 -2.55 -4.83 -33.47
C GLN A 575 -1.31 -5.33 -34.25
N GLY A 576 -1.47 -6.25 -35.21
CA GLY A 576 -0.38 -6.83 -35.99
C GLY A 576 0.55 -7.77 -35.21
N TRP A 577 0.13 -8.25 -34.04
CA TRP A 577 0.93 -9.12 -33.18
C TRP A 577 0.90 -10.57 -33.68
N ARG A 578 2.05 -11.25 -33.56
CA ARG A 578 2.23 -12.64 -33.99
C ARG A 578 2.13 -13.60 -32.80
N LEU A 579 1.49 -14.75 -33.03
CA LEU A 579 1.53 -15.88 -32.09
C LEU A 579 2.91 -16.54 -32.13
N ASN A 580 3.27 -17.26 -31.06
CA ASN A 580 4.43 -18.15 -31.02
C ASN A 580 4.12 -19.49 -31.71
N ASP A 581 5.05 -19.96 -32.53
CA ASP A 581 4.96 -21.26 -33.21
C ASP A 581 5.24 -22.42 -32.22
N ALA A 582 6.38 -22.35 -31.53
CA ALA A 582 6.77 -23.33 -30.52
C ALA A 582 5.93 -23.17 -29.22
N PRO A 583 5.64 -24.27 -28.48
CA PRO A 583 5.03 -24.20 -27.16
C PRO A 583 5.87 -23.38 -26.16
N ALA A 584 5.18 -22.56 -25.36
CA ALA A 584 5.82 -21.80 -24.29
C ALA A 584 6.45 -22.71 -23.22
N THR A 585 7.60 -22.30 -22.69
CA THR A 585 8.17 -22.94 -21.49
C THR A 585 7.32 -22.61 -20.26
N TYR A 586 7.45 -23.42 -19.20
CA TYR A 586 6.79 -23.15 -17.92
C TYR A 586 7.15 -21.75 -17.41
N GLU A 587 8.45 -21.39 -17.41
CA GLU A 587 8.93 -20.09 -16.96
C GLU A 587 8.37 -18.93 -17.79
N ASN A 588 8.45 -18.98 -19.12
CA ASN A 588 7.98 -17.91 -20.00
C ASN A 588 6.48 -17.63 -19.80
N LEU A 589 5.67 -18.69 -19.65
CA LEU A 589 4.25 -18.56 -19.38
C LEU A 589 3.99 -17.93 -18.00
N HIS A 590 4.67 -18.40 -16.96
CA HIS A 590 4.43 -17.93 -15.59
C HIS A 590 4.98 -16.52 -15.35
N LEU A 591 6.09 -16.13 -15.98
CA LEU A 591 6.58 -14.75 -16.01
C LEU A 591 5.54 -13.80 -16.63
N ALA A 592 4.92 -14.18 -17.76
CA ALA A 592 3.90 -13.36 -18.39
C ALA A 592 2.64 -13.22 -17.52
N LEU A 593 2.14 -14.33 -16.95
CA LEU A 593 0.99 -14.32 -16.04
C LEU A 593 1.24 -13.51 -14.76
N LEU A 594 2.42 -13.68 -14.16
CA LEU A 594 2.84 -13.00 -12.93
C LEU A 594 2.78 -11.47 -13.06
N THR A 595 3.00 -10.91 -14.25
CA THR A 595 2.91 -9.45 -14.49
C THR A 595 1.53 -8.85 -14.22
N GLY A 596 0.46 -9.66 -14.27
CA GLY A 596 -0.90 -9.26 -13.89
C GLY A 596 -1.31 -9.71 -12.48
N LEU A 597 -0.46 -10.44 -11.76
CA LEU A 597 -0.78 -11.17 -10.52
C LEU A 597 0.20 -10.88 -9.37
N LEU A 598 1.03 -9.83 -9.45
CA LEU A 598 1.98 -9.47 -8.37
C LEU A 598 1.29 -9.21 -7.03
N GLY A 599 0.07 -8.67 -7.01
CA GLY A 599 -0.74 -8.51 -5.81
C GLY A 599 -1.35 -9.81 -5.26
N ASN A 600 -1.31 -10.91 -6.01
CA ASN A 600 -1.91 -12.21 -5.69
C ASN A 600 -0.84 -13.30 -5.39
N ILE A 601 0.40 -12.91 -5.09
CA ILE A 601 1.48 -13.82 -4.69
C ILE A 601 1.34 -14.26 -3.23
N GLY A 602 1.85 -15.44 -2.89
CA GLY A 602 1.91 -15.96 -1.52
C GLY A 602 3.18 -16.74 -1.23
N PHE A 603 3.67 -16.58 -0.01
CA PHE A 603 4.79 -17.31 0.57
C PHE A 603 4.29 -18.24 1.69
N LYS A 604 4.71 -19.50 1.69
CA LYS A 604 4.34 -20.45 2.74
C LYS A 604 5.23 -20.25 3.97
N LEU A 605 4.60 -19.97 5.12
CA LEU A 605 5.25 -19.98 6.43
C LEU A 605 5.41 -21.43 6.92
N GLU A 606 6.36 -21.68 7.82
CA GLU A 606 6.70 -23.05 8.22
C GLU A 606 5.72 -23.61 9.27
N ASP A 607 5.20 -22.76 10.16
CA ASP A 607 4.23 -23.13 11.22
C ASP A 607 2.75 -22.78 10.90
N ASP A 608 2.46 -22.16 9.75
CA ASP A 608 1.10 -21.74 9.37
C ASP A 608 0.54 -22.63 8.23
N PRO A 609 -0.68 -23.18 8.33
CA PRO A 609 -1.32 -23.88 7.21
C PRO A 609 -1.72 -22.94 6.05
N GLY A 610 -1.76 -21.63 6.29
CA GLY A 610 -1.99 -20.60 5.27
C GLY A 610 -0.72 -20.07 4.60
N PHE A 611 -0.93 -19.16 3.65
CA PHE A 611 0.11 -18.41 2.96
C PHE A 611 0.10 -16.96 3.43
N LEU A 612 1.29 -16.39 3.62
CA LEU A 612 1.48 -14.96 3.78
C LEU A 612 1.55 -14.33 2.38
N GLY A 613 0.51 -13.61 2.02
CA GLY A 613 0.38 -12.90 0.76
C GLY A 613 0.96 -11.49 0.79
N ALA A 614 0.96 -10.86 -0.38
CA ALA A 614 1.29 -9.45 -0.54
C ALA A 614 0.51 -8.58 0.48
N ARG A 615 1.17 -7.55 1.03
CA ARG A 615 0.57 -6.58 1.96
C ARG A 615 0.15 -7.20 3.31
N GLY A 616 0.70 -8.36 3.67
CA GLY A 616 0.42 -9.06 4.93
C GLY A 616 -0.90 -9.84 4.95
N ILE A 617 -1.55 -10.00 3.79
CA ILE A 617 -2.82 -10.70 3.65
C ILE A 617 -2.60 -12.21 3.85
N LYS A 618 -3.21 -12.81 4.89
CA LYS A 618 -3.21 -14.28 5.04
C LYS A 618 -4.33 -14.91 4.23
N PHE A 619 -4.02 -15.92 3.41
CA PHE A 619 -5.00 -16.68 2.63
C PHE A 619 -4.69 -18.18 2.64
N HIS A 620 -5.67 -19.00 2.25
CA HIS A 620 -5.51 -20.47 2.13
C HIS A 620 -5.71 -20.88 0.66
N ILE A 621 -5.20 -22.04 0.24
CA ILE A 621 -5.54 -22.59 -1.07
C ILE A 621 -6.95 -23.19 -1.01
N TRP A 622 -7.75 -22.98 -2.06
CA TRP A 622 -9.11 -23.54 -2.14
C TRP A 622 -9.09 -25.08 -2.05
N PRO A 623 -9.95 -25.73 -1.22
CA PRO A 623 -9.83 -27.17 -0.95
C PRO A 623 -9.97 -28.10 -2.17
N GLY A 624 -10.64 -27.67 -3.24
CA GLY A 624 -10.74 -28.42 -4.50
C GLY A 624 -9.55 -28.24 -5.45
N SER A 625 -8.49 -27.53 -5.02
CA SER A 625 -7.26 -27.35 -5.81
C SER A 625 -6.44 -28.64 -5.89
N SER A 626 -5.92 -28.96 -7.09
CA SER A 626 -5.02 -30.10 -7.28
C SER A 626 -3.67 -29.91 -6.58
N LEU A 627 -3.28 -28.65 -6.34
CA LEU A 627 -2.01 -28.29 -5.70
C LEU A 627 -2.10 -28.17 -4.17
N SER A 628 -3.28 -28.29 -3.59
CA SER A 628 -3.54 -28.22 -2.13
C SER A 628 -2.56 -29.07 -1.27
N LYS A 629 -2.16 -30.25 -1.75
CA LYS A 629 -1.22 -31.16 -1.06
C LYS A 629 0.27 -30.84 -1.28
N LYS A 630 0.64 -30.25 -2.42
CA LYS A 630 2.03 -29.94 -2.80
C LYS A 630 2.13 -28.56 -3.49
N PRO A 631 1.84 -27.46 -2.78
CA PRO A 631 1.71 -26.15 -3.41
C PRO A 631 3.05 -25.43 -3.69
N GLY A 632 4.17 -25.94 -3.15
CA GLY A 632 5.46 -25.22 -3.16
C GLY A 632 5.58 -24.20 -2.02
N LYS A 633 6.73 -23.53 -1.94
CA LYS A 633 7.01 -22.48 -0.93
C LYS A 633 6.60 -21.07 -1.40
N TRP A 634 6.60 -20.84 -2.71
CA TRP A 634 6.11 -19.62 -3.36
C TRP A 634 5.04 -19.97 -4.40
N ILE A 635 3.94 -19.20 -4.41
CA ILE A 635 2.86 -19.33 -5.38
C ILE A 635 2.39 -17.98 -5.92
N MET A 636 1.77 -18.02 -7.10
CA MET A 636 0.83 -16.99 -7.57
C MET A 636 -0.58 -17.59 -7.67
N ALA A 637 -1.62 -16.77 -7.51
CA ALA A 637 -3.02 -17.14 -7.68
C ALA A 637 -3.72 -16.25 -8.72
N ALA A 638 -4.59 -16.82 -9.56
CA ALA A 638 -5.36 -16.01 -10.51
C ALA A 638 -6.35 -15.08 -9.79
N GLU A 639 -7.05 -15.60 -8.79
CA GLU A 639 -7.95 -14.83 -7.92
C GLU A 639 -7.75 -15.20 -6.45
N LEU A 640 -7.96 -14.21 -5.57
CA LEU A 640 -8.19 -14.39 -4.14
C LEU A 640 -9.66 -14.07 -3.88
N VAL A 641 -10.43 -15.02 -3.34
CA VAL A 641 -11.88 -14.91 -3.16
C VAL A 641 -12.25 -15.13 -1.70
N ASP A 642 -12.93 -14.14 -1.12
CA ASP A 642 -13.45 -14.20 0.23
C ASP A 642 -14.78 -14.98 0.26
N THR A 643 -14.88 -16.00 1.11
CA THR A 643 -16.11 -16.78 1.32
C THR A 643 -16.33 -17.08 2.81
N THR A 644 -15.91 -18.25 3.31
CA THR A 644 -15.80 -18.54 4.75
C THR A 644 -14.42 -18.19 5.31
N ARG A 645 -13.42 -18.13 4.42
CA ARG A 645 -12.08 -17.58 4.59
C ARG A 645 -11.67 -16.97 3.24
N LEU A 646 -10.55 -16.24 3.23
CA LEU A 646 -9.92 -15.82 1.98
C LEU A 646 -9.18 -17.01 1.32
N TYR A 647 -9.64 -17.39 0.13
CA TYR A 647 -9.11 -18.54 -0.63
C TYR A 647 -8.48 -18.12 -1.96
N ALA A 648 -7.27 -18.60 -2.21
CA ALA A 648 -6.65 -18.58 -3.53
C ALA A 648 -7.20 -19.69 -4.44
N ARG A 649 -7.43 -19.35 -5.71
CA ARG A 649 -7.88 -20.28 -6.76
C ARG A 649 -7.07 -20.10 -8.04
N CYS A 650 -6.93 -21.19 -8.80
CA CYS A 650 -6.05 -21.30 -9.96
C CYS A 650 -4.64 -20.84 -9.57
N VAL A 651 -3.96 -21.69 -8.80
CA VAL A 651 -2.63 -21.41 -8.26
C VAL A 651 -1.53 -22.07 -9.08
N ALA A 652 -0.31 -21.53 -8.99
CA ALA A 652 0.88 -22.14 -9.56
C ALA A 652 2.13 -21.85 -8.73
N GLN A 653 3.07 -22.79 -8.75
CA GLN A 653 4.40 -22.64 -8.19
C GLN A 653 5.19 -21.59 -8.98
N ILE A 654 5.83 -20.65 -8.26
CA ILE A 654 6.73 -19.63 -8.84
C ILE A 654 8.09 -19.66 -8.14
N GLN A 655 9.12 -19.10 -8.78
CA GLN A 655 10.44 -18.89 -8.18
C GLN A 655 10.62 -17.42 -7.73
N PRO A 656 11.34 -17.15 -6.62
CA PRO A 656 11.50 -15.79 -6.10
C PRO A 656 12.24 -14.84 -7.06
N GLU A 657 13.15 -15.35 -7.88
CA GLU A 657 13.88 -14.59 -8.91
C GLU A 657 12.93 -13.95 -9.94
N TRP A 658 11.78 -14.58 -10.19
CA TRP A 658 10.74 -14.04 -11.08
C TRP A 658 10.07 -12.80 -10.49
N LEU A 659 9.97 -12.69 -9.16
CA LEU A 659 9.43 -11.51 -8.49
C LEU A 659 10.35 -10.30 -8.66
N GLU A 660 11.67 -10.50 -8.71
CA GLU A 660 12.62 -9.44 -9.03
C GLU A 660 12.57 -9.05 -10.50
N LYS A 661 12.56 -10.04 -11.41
CA LYS A 661 12.48 -9.80 -12.87
C LYS A 661 11.19 -9.09 -13.30
N VAL A 662 10.07 -9.36 -12.63
CA VAL A 662 8.74 -8.83 -13.00
C VAL A 662 8.31 -7.64 -12.15
N GLY A 663 8.66 -7.62 -10.87
CA GLY A 663 8.26 -6.60 -9.89
C GLY A 663 9.39 -5.65 -9.49
N GLY A 664 10.47 -5.54 -10.28
CA GLY A 664 11.67 -4.75 -9.95
C GLY A 664 11.37 -3.29 -9.59
N HIS A 665 10.39 -2.65 -10.25
CA HIS A 665 9.93 -1.29 -9.98
C HIS A 665 9.11 -1.13 -8.67
N LEU A 666 8.86 -2.23 -7.96
CA LEU A 666 8.10 -2.30 -6.71
C LEU A 666 8.94 -2.85 -5.55
N LEU A 667 10.18 -3.27 -5.82
CA LEU A 667 11.09 -3.79 -4.80
C LEU A 667 11.56 -2.67 -3.87
N LYS A 668 11.17 -2.74 -2.60
CA LYS A 668 11.81 -1.97 -1.54
C LYS A 668 13.08 -2.69 -1.12
N LYS A 669 14.21 -2.22 -1.66
CA LYS A 669 15.58 -2.62 -1.27
C LYS A 669 15.99 -1.90 0.01
N SER A 670 16.71 -2.60 0.86
CA SER A 670 17.38 -2.07 2.05
C SER A 670 18.72 -2.77 2.20
N TRP A 671 19.75 -2.01 2.54
CA TRP A 671 21.11 -2.53 2.72
C TRP A 671 21.41 -2.69 4.21
N GLY A 672 22.10 -3.77 4.57
CA GLY A 672 22.73 -3.92 5.88
C GLY A 672 24.00 -3.09 5.97
N GLU A 673 24.66 -3.18 7.13
CA GLU A 673 25.91 -2.48 7.44
C GLU A 673 26.96 -2.61 6.31
N PRO A 674 27.36 -1.49 5.68
CA PRO A 674 28.40 -1.50 4.66
C PRO A 674 29.76 -1.70 5.33
N ARG A 675 30.62 -2.51 4.69
CA ARG A 675 31.93 -2.89 5.20
C ARG A 675 32.96 -2.99 4.09
N TRP A 676 34.21 -2.64 4.36
CA TRP A 676 35.28 -2.96 3.44
C TRP A 676 35.46 -4.48 3.25
N GLU A 677 35.88 -4.90 2.05
CA GLU A 677 36.37 -6.26 1.82
C GLU A 677 37.65 -6.27 0.95
N LYS A 678 38.79 -6.33 1.66
CA LYS A 678 40.17 -6.51 1.20
C LYS A 678 40.32 -7.29 -0.12
N ARG A 679 39.84 -8.54 -0.18
CA ARG A 679 39.95 -9.43 -1.36
C ARG A 679 39.31 -8.90 -2.64
N SER A 680 38.27 -8.09 -2.53
CA SER A 680 37.61 -7.46 -3.68
C SER A 680 37.90 -5.97 -3.83
N ALA A 681 38.73 -5.43 -2.93
CA ALA A 681 39.13 -4.02 -2.86
C ALA A 681 37.97 -3.03 -3.09
N GLN A 682 36.82 -3.27 -2.46
CA GLN A 682 35.62 -2.44 -2.56
C GLN A 682 34.80 -2.55 -1.27
N VAL A 683 33.97 -1.54 -0.99
CA VAL A 683 32.96 -1.63 0.07
C VAL A 683 31.80 -2.49 -0.40
N THR A 684 31.38 -3.41 0.45
CA THR A 684 30.29 -4.35 0.19
C THR A 684 29.23 -4.26 1.28
N ALA A 685 27.98 -4.49 0.91
CA ALA A 685 26.85 -4.53 1.85
C ALA A 685 25.96 -5.74 1.55
N SER A 686 25.14 -6.15 2.52
CA SER A 686 24.13 -7.18 2.36
C SER A 686 22.79 -6.57 1.95
N GLU A 687 22.38 -6.76 0.71
CA GLU A 687 21.08 -6.32 0.22
C GLU A 687 19.96 -7.30 0.63
N ARG A 688 18.86 -6.71 1.09
CA ARG A 688 17.56 -7.36 1.28
C ARG A 688 16.53 -6.64 0.41
N ALA A 689 15.77 -7.37 -0.39
CA ALA A 689 14.66 -6.82 -1.16
C ALA A 689 13.32 -7.36 -0.67
N THR A 690 12.33 -6.47 -0.58
CA THR A 690 10.96 -6.82 -0.20
C THR A 690 9.96 -6.38 -1.26
N LEU A 691 9.01 -7.26 -1.58
CA LEU A 691 7.88 -6.99 -2.46
C LEU A 691 6.60 -7.03 -1.63
N TYR A 692 5.95 -5.89 -1.46
CA TYR A 692 4.75 -5.74 -0.61
C TYR A 692 4.87 -6.36 0.80
N GLY A 693 6.07 -6.28 1.40
CA GLY A 693 6.37 -6.81 2.74
C GLY A 693 6.85 -8.26 2.77
N LEU A 694 6.71 -9.02 1.68
CA LEU A 694 7.33 -10.34 1.54
C LEU A 694 8.82 -10.17 1.22
N VAL A 695 9.69 -10.94 1.87
CA VAL A 695 11.13 -10.94 1.57
C VAL A 695 11.39 -11.79 0.33
N VAL A 696 11.82 -11.17 -0.77
CA VAL A 696 12.13 -11.87 -2.03
C VAL A 696 13.52 -12.50 -1.93
N TYR A 697 14.50 -11.74 -1.44
CA TYR A 697 15.83 -12.21 -1.06
C TYR A 697 16.39 -11.39 0.10
N SER A 698 17.35 -11.99 0.80
CA SER A 698 18.14 -11.40 1.88
C SER A 698 19.59 -11.83 1.76
N GLN A 699 20.50 -11.08 2.39
CA GLN A 699 21.95 -11.35 2.40
C GLN A 699 22.60 -11.45 1.01
N ARG A 700 22.02 -10.80 -0.01
CA ARG A 700 22.67 -10.69 -1.33
C ARG A 700 23.80 -9.68 -1.23
N ARG A 701 25.05 -10.14 -1.29
CA ARG A 701 26.22 -9.26 -1.34
C ARG A 701 26.19 -8.39 -2.60
N ILE A 702 26.36 -7.07 -2.41
CA ILE A 702 26.46 -6.07 -3.49
C ILE A 702 27.77 -5.26 -3.36
N ASN A 703 28.20 -4.60 -4.44
CA ASN A 703 29.12 -3.47 -4.36
C ASN A 703 28.32 -2.24 -3.88
N TYR A 704 28.70 -1.69 -2.74
CA TYR A 704 27.94 -0.61 -2.10
C TYR A 704 28.18 0.76 -2.73
N GLY A 705 29.40 1.01 -3.25
CA GLY A 705 29.79 2.30 -3.85
C GLY A 705 29.06 2.65 -5.15
N VAL A 706 28.29 1.72 -5.72
CA VAL A 706 27.36 1.99 -6.84
C VAL A 706 26.07 2.69 -6.37
N PHE A 707 25.69 2.51 -5.09
CA PHE A 707 24.44 3.00 -4.52
C PHE A 707 24.66 4.18 -3.55
N ASN A 708 25.72 4.13 -2.72
CA ASN A 708 26.18 5.27 -1.93
C ASN A 708 27.70 5.48 -2.10
N PRO A 709 28.14 6.25 -3.10
CA PRO A 709 29.57 6.45 -3.37
C PRO A 709 30.28 7.25 -2.26
N ALA A 710 29.59 8.15 -1.56
CA ALA A 710 30.20 8.99 -0.53
C ALA A 710 30.59 8.17 0.71
N GLU A 711 29.63 7.43 1.28
CA GLU A 711 29.85 6.54 2.43
C GLU A 711 30.81 5.40 2.06
N ALA A 712 30.74 4.86 0.84
CA ALA A 712 31.71 3.87 0.37
C ALA A 712 33.14 4.43 0.26
N ARG A 713 33.33 5.71 -0.04
CA ARG A 713 34.65 6.36 -0.03
C ARG A 713 35.14 6.63 1.39
N GLU A 714 34.26 7.05 2.30
CA GLU A 714 34.58 7.23 3.73
C GLU A 714 35.06 5.91 4.37
N ILE A 715 34.35 4.81 4.12
CA ILE A 715 34.73 3.46 4.58
C ILE A 715 35.99 2.96 3.87
N PHE A 716 36.18 3.23 2.58
CA PHE A 716 37.44 2.92 1.89
C PHE A 716 38.64 3.65 2.52
N ILE A 717 38.49 4.93 2.87
CA ILE A 717 39.55 5.69 3.52
C ILE A 717 39.82 5.14 4.93
N ARG A 718 38.80 5.02 5.80
CA ARG A 718 39.00 4.56 7.18
C ARG A 718 39.45 3.09 7.26
N ASP A 719 38.69 2.13 6.72
CA ASP A 719 39.00 0.71 6.88
C ASP A 719 40.26 0.30 6.09
N ALA A 720 40.40 0.78 4.86
CA ALA A 720 41.39 0.27 3.92
C ALA A 720 42.70 1.05 3.93
N LEU A 721 42.65 2.40 3.99
CA LEU A 721 43.84 3.25 3.91
C LEU A 721 44.43 3.63 5.27
N VAL A 722 43.60 3.82 6.30
CA VAL A 722 44.03 4.06 7.69
C VAL A 722 44.16 2.75 8.46
N GLY A 723 43.09 1.93 8.51
CA GLY A 723 43.06 0.63 9.19
C GLY A 723 43.90 -0.48 8.52
N GLY A 724 44.54 -0.20 7.38
CA GLY A 724 45.52 -1.07 6.75
C GLY A 724 44.97 -2.30 6.04
N ASP A 725 43.64 -2.41 5.87
CA ASP A 725 43.02 -3.60 5.28
C ASP A 725 42.97 -3.59 3.74
N TYR A 726 43.86 -2.84 3.09
CA TYR A 726 44.07 -2.80 1.63
C TYR A 726 45.31 -3.61 1.19
N GLU A 727 45.24 -4.22 0.00
CA GLU A 727 46.36 -4.91 -0.64
C GLU A 727 46.78 -4.16 -1.91
N THR A 728 47.71 -3.21 -1.75
CA THR A 728 48.28 -2.40 -2.84
C THR A 728 49.80 -2.63 -2.98
N ARG A 729 50.34 -2.32 -4.16
CA ARG A 729 51.80 -2.26 -4.42
C ARG A 729 52.36 -0.83 -4.35
N ALA A 730 51.52 0.16 -4.03
CA ALA A 730 51.89 1.56 -3.96
C ALA A 730 52.91 1.82 -2.82
N PRO A 731 54.10 2.41 -3.08
CA PRO A 731 55.15 2.57 -2.07
C PRO A 731 54.75 3.42 -0.85
N PHE A 732 53.85 4.41 -1.02
CA PHE A 732 53.38 5.25 0.09
C PHE A 732 52.71 4.41 1.18
N PHE A 733 51.96 3.37 0.82
CA PHE A 733 51.14 2.61 1.75
C PHE A 733 52.00 1.82 2.74
N ALA A 734 53.04 1.15 2.23
CA ALA A 734 54.02 0.44 3.05
C ALA A 734 54.92 1.40 3.86
N HIS A 735 55.24 2.58 3.31
CA HIS A 735 55.94 3.64 4.04
C HIS A 735 55.13 4.13 5.24
N ASN A 736 53.87 4.52 5.02
CA ASN A 736 53.00 5.08 6.04
C ASN A 736 52.73 4.09 7.17
N HIS A 737 52.42 2.82 6.84
CA HIS A 737 52.23 1.77 7.85
C HIS A 737 53.49 1.49 8.67
N LYS A 738 54.68 1.55 8.06
CA LYS A 738 55.95 1.43 8.77
C LYS A 738 56.19 2.63 9.70
N LEU A 739 55.86 3.85 9.26
CA LEU A 739 56.05 5.07 10.03
C LEU A 739 55.07 5.17 11.22
N ILE A 740 53.79 4.88 11.01
CA ILE A 740 52.78 4.76 12.09
C ILE A 740 53.28 3.74 13.12
N LYS A 741 53.67 2.55 12.68
CA LYS A 741 54.18 1.49 13.57
C LYS A 741 55.48 1.86 14.29
N GLU A 742 56.33 2.68 13.70
CA GLU A 742 57.51 3.24 14.38
C GLU A 742 57.12 4.24 15.48
N ILE A 743 56.05 5.02 15.28
CA ILE A 743 55.50 5.95 16.28
C ILE A 743 54.78 5.18 17.41
N GLU A 744 53.92 4.19 17.12
CA GLU A 744 53.35 3.26 18.12
C GLU A 744 54.46 2.62 18.99
N ASN A 745 55.55 2.19 18.36
CA ASN A 745 56.69 1.61 19.08
C ASN A 745 57.46 2.64 19.92
N LEU A 746 57.35 3.94 19.62
CA LEU A 746 57.88 5.01 20.46
C LEU A 746 56.91 5.36 21.59
N GLU A 747 55.60 5.25 21.41
CA GLU A 747 54.58 5.35 22.46
C GLU A 747 54.77 4.24 23.52
N HIS A 748 54.82 2.98 23.08
CA HIS A 748 55.08 1.85 23.99
C HIS A 748 56.41 1.95 24.74
N LYS A 749 57.46 2.54 24.13
CA LYS A 749 58.77 2.76 24.77
C LYS A 749 58.80 3.97 25.71
N SER A 750 58.08 5.04 25.37
CA SER A 750 58.03 6.28 26.17
C SER A 750 56.94 6.28 27.25
N ARG A 751 56.00 5.33 27.18
CA ARG A 751 54.81 5.21 28.04
C ARG A 751 53.92 6.46 28.02
N ARG A 752 53.69 6.98 26.83
CA ARG A 752 52.68 8.02 26.51
C ARG A 752 51.83 7.52 25.35
N GLN A 753 50.52 7.74 25.39
CA GLN A 753 49.54 7.28 24.38
C GLN A 753 49.00 8.45 23.55
N ASP A 754 49.80 9.52 23.45
CA ASP A 754 49.41 10.85 22.93
C ASP A 754 50.42 11.38 21.91
N VAL A 755 51.26 10.52 21.34
CA VAL A 755 52.30 10.90 20.38
C VAL A 755 51.74 10.81 18.96
N LEU A 756 51.00 9.74 18.66
CA LEU A 756 50.31 9.57 17.37
C LEU A 756 49.08 10.49 17.29
N VAL A 757 48.85 11.07 16.11
CA VAL A 757 47.54 11.67 15.76
C VAL A 757 46.45 10.61 15.72
N ASP A 758 45.19 10.99 15.86
CA ASP A 758 44.08 10.02 15.75
C ASP A 758 43.85 9.58 14.29
N ASP A 759 43.20 8.43 14.13
CA ASP A 759 42.85 7.85 12.83
C ASP A 759 42.00 8.80 11.97
N GLU A 760 41.27 9.74 12.61
CA GLU A 760 40.42 10.72 11.94
C GLU A 760 41.24 11.83 11.27
N LEU A 761 42.33 12.30 11.89
CA LEU A 761 43.30 13.19 11.23
C LEU A 761 44.01 12.51 10.06
N ILE A 762 44.31 11.21 10.16
CA ILE A 762 44.88 10.43 9.05
C ILE A 762 43.84 10.25 7.93
N ALA A 763 42.57 9.98 8.29
CA ALA A 763 41.47 9.92 7.34
C ALA A 763 41.26 11.27 6.62
N ALA A 764 41.32 12.39 7.35
CA ALA A 764 41.19 13.74 6.79
C ALA A 764 42.34 14.10 5.82
N PHE A 765 43.56 13.63 6.08
CA PHE A 765 44.67 13.75 5.12
C PHE A 765 44.38 13.03 3.80
N TYR A 766 43.91 11.79 3.86
CA TYR A 766 43.53 11.03 2.66
C TYR A 766 42.30 11.63 1.96
N ASP A 767 41.28 12.05 2.72
CA ASP A 767 40.06 12.69 2.19
C ASP A 767 40.35 13.95 1.37
N LYS A 768 41.24 14.81 1.89
CA LYS A 768 41.67 16.05 1.22
C LYS A 768 42.37 15.81 -0.12
N LEU A 769 43.00 14.66 -0.32
CA LEU A 769 43.88 14.37 -1.48
C LEU A 769 43.26 13.39 -2.49
N ILE A 770 42.35 12.51 -2.06
CA ILE A 770 41.72 11.49 -2.91
C ILE A 770 40.40 12.03 -3.48
N PRO A 771 40.20 12.08 -4.81
CA PRO A 771 38.95 12.56 -5.42
C PRO A 771 37.71 11.81 -4.95
N ALA A 772 36.57 12.52 -4.95
CA ALA A 772 35.27 11.97 -4.52
C ALA A 772 34.82 10.72 -5.30
N GLU A 773 35.29 10.55 -6.54
CA GLU A 773 34.94 9.43 -7.42
C GLU A 773 35.74 8.14 -7.14
N VAL A 774 36.75 8.20 -6.28
CA VAL A 774 37.60 7.05 -5.91
C VAL A 774 36.97 6.29 -4.73
N VAL A 775 36.01 5.41 -5.05
CA VAL A 775 35.20 4.65 -4.07
C VAL A 775 35.65 3.19 -3.88
N ASN A 776 36.72 2.77 -4.56
CA ASN A 776 37.24 1.40 -4.54
C ASN A 776 38.70 1.35 -5.01
N GLY A 777 39.39 0.24 -4.72
CA GLY A 777 40.80 0.03 -5.01
C GLY A 777 41.15 -0.02 -6.50
N ALA A 778 40.23 -0.42 -7.39
CA ALA A 778 40.50 -0.42 -8.83
C ALA A 778 40.48 1.01 -9.41
N GLY A 779 39.58 1.86 -8.91
CA GLY A 779 39.61 3.30 -9.17
C GLY A 779 40.85 3.96 -8.55
N PHE A 780 41.21 3.58 -7.32
CA PHE A 780 42.36 4.11 -6.61
C PHE A 780 43.68 3.80 -7.31
N GLU A 781 43.98 2.54 -7.65
CA GLU A 781 45.23 2.15 -8.34
C GLU A 781 45.40 2.91 -9.66
N LYS A 782 44.31 3.11 -10.42
CA LYS A 782 44.34 3.90 -11.65
C LYS A 782 44.66 5.37 -11.36
N TRP A 783 43.85 6.03 -10.54
CA TRP A 783 44.03 7.45 -10.21
C TRP A 783 45.40 7.73 -9.60
N HIS A 784 45.81 6.92 -8.62
CA HIS A 784 47.10 7.03 -7.96
C HIS A 784 48.23 6.92 -8.99
N LYS A 785 48.24 5.87 -9.84
CA LYS A 785 49.24 5.72 -10.90
C LYS A 785 49.31 6.93 -11.84
N ASP A 786 48.17 7.47 -12.24
CA ASP A 786 48.09 8.61 -13.16
C ASP A 786 48.64 9.90 -12.50
N VAL A 787 48.46 10.10 -11.19
CA VAL A 787 48.95 11.28 -10.45
C VAL A 787 50.39 11.13 -9.92
N THR A 788 50.83 9.95 -9.48
CA THR A 788 52.23 9.69 -9.06
C THR A 788 53.24 9.96 -10.18
N ALA A 789 52.80 9.94 -11.44
CA ALA A 789 53.61 10.34 -12.59
C ALA A 789 53.97 11.84 -12.61
N ALA A 790 53.17 12.70 -11.96
CA ALA A 790 53.42 14.13 -11.79
C ALA A 790 53.98 14.44 -10.38
N GLU A 791 53.43 13.80 -9.33
CA GLU A 791 53.82 14.02 -7.94
C GLU A 791 54.22 12.69 -7.25
N PRO A 792 55.49 12.25 -7.38
CA PRO A 792 55.95 10.95 -6.87
C PRO A 792 55.91 10.74 -5.35
N LYS A 793 55.56 11.79 -4.58
CA LYS A 793 55.45 11.78 -3.11
C LYS A 793 54.03 12.04 -2.60
N LEU A 794 53.02 12.12 -3.48
CA LEU A 794 51.64 12.26 -3.03
C LEU A 794 51.24 11.08 -2.12
N LEU A 795 50.42 11.35 -1.11
CA LEU A 795 49.98 10.41 -0.06
C LEU A 795 51.07 9.86 0.90
N PHE A 796 52.34 10.25 0.77
CA PHE A 796 53.35 9.92 1.80
C PHE A 796 53.14 10.82 3.02
N LEU A 797 52.81 10.22 4.17
CA LEU A 797 52.70 10.94 5.45
C LEU A 797 54.11 11.26 5.98
N ASN A 798 54.34 12.49 6.45
CA ASN A 798 55.56 12.83 7.17
C ASN A 798 55.42 12.55 8.68
N ARG A 799 56.56 12.34 9.35
CA ARG A 799 56.62 12.07 10.79
C ARG A 799 56.06 13.23 11.61
N ASP A 800 56.32 14.46 11.18
CA ASP A 800 55.89 15.67 11.88
C ASP A 800 54.38 15.90 11.76
N GLU A 801 53.75 15.35 10.72
CA GLU A 801 52.29 15.40 10.50
C GLU A 801 51.56 14.30 11.28
N LEU A 802 52.20 13.14 11.46
CA LEU A 802 51.71 12.03 12.27
C LEU A 802 51.95 12.19 13.78
N MET A 803 52.73 13.19 14.19
CA MET A 803 52.99 13.49 15.60
C MET A 803 52.17 14.69 16.08
N ARG A 804 51.40 14.52 17.18
CA ARG A 804 50.61 15.62 17.78
C ARG A 804 51.53 16.78 18.16
N HIS A 805 51.37 17.92 17.49
CA HIS A 805 52.17 19.14 17.74
C HIS A 805 51.70 19.94 18.98
N GLU A 806 50.95 19.33 19.90
CA GLU A 806 50.52 19.93 21.17
C GLU A 806 51.55 19.73 22.30
N ALA A 807 52.78 20.18 22.07
CA ALA A 807 53.82 20.29 23.10
C ALA A 807 54.37 21.72 23.27
N ALA A 808 53.91 22.69 22.49
CA ALA A 808 54.27 24.11 22.59
C ALA A 808 53.53 24.83 23.76
N GLY A 809 53.42 24.18 24.92
CA GLY A 809 52.64 24.70 26.05
C GLY A 809 52.74 23.97 27.39
N VAL A 810 53.30 22.75 27.45
CA VAL A 810 53.51 22.05 28.74
C VAL A 810 54.79 22.57 29.39
N THR A 811 54.67 23.69 30.12
CA THR A 811 55.78 24.19 30.94
C THR A 811 56.10 23.23 32.09
N THR A 812 57.34 23.26 32.56
CA THR A 812 57.76 22.41 33.72
C THR A 812 57.06 22.85 35.01
N ASP A 813 56.49 24.04 35.03
CA ASP A 813 55.82 24.68 36.17
C ASP A 813 54.44 24.08 36.46
N LEU A 814 53.75 23.55 35.44
CA LEU A 814 52.45 22.88 35.61
C LEU A 814 52.57 21.49 36.27
N PHE A 815 53.67 20.78 35.98
CA PHE A 815 53.97 19.44 36.51
C PHE A 815 55.40 19.40 37.10
N PRO A 816 55.65 20.12 38.21
CA PRO A 816 57.00 20.28 38.75
C PRO A 816 57.53 18.97 39.33
N LYS A 817 58.85 18.79 39.30
CA LYS A 817 59.54 17.59 39.85
C LYS A 817 59.64 17.59 41.38
N LYS A 818 59.25 18.68 42.02
CA LYS A 818 59.20 18.89 43.48
C LYS A 818 57.96 19.73 43.83
N MET A 819 57.48 19.64 45.06
CA MET A 819 56.62 20.67 45.64
C MET A 819 57.17 21.10 47.01
N SER A 820 56.92 22.35 47.38
CA SER A 820 57.14 22.80 48.77
C SER A 820 55.90 22.50 49.61
N VAL A 821 56.11 21.85 50.76
CA VAL A 821 55.11 21.64 51.82
C VAL A 821 55.74 22.03 53.15
N SER A 822 55.11 22.93 53.90
CA SER A 822 55.60 23.39 55.22
C SER A 822 57.05 23.90 55.24
N GLY A 823 57.57 24.40 54.10
CA GLY A 823 58.95 24.86 53.95
C GLY A 823 59.95 23.80 53.46
N LEU A 824 59.56 22.52 53.41
CA LEU A 824 60.38 21.43 52.89
C LEU A 824 60.17 21.25 51.38
N GLU A 825 61.24 21.11 50.61
CA GLU A 825 61.16 20.64 49.22
C GLU A 825 61.07 19.11 49.18
N LEU A 826 59.98 18.59 48.62
CA LEU A 826 59.70 17.16 48.53
C LEU A 826 59.54 16.74 47.07
N ALA A 827 60.11 15.58 46.70
CA ALA A 827 60.13 15.13 45.32
C ALA A 827 58.77 14.58 44.86
N LEU A 828 58.42 14.83 43.60
CA LEU A 828 57.20 14.34 42.96
C LEU A 828 57.52 13.33 41.86
N SER A 829 56.74 12.27 41.79
CA SER A 829 56.70 11.35 40.63
C SER A 829 55.27 11.25 40.09
N TYR A 830 55.18 11.12 38.77
CA TYR A 830 53.93 11.00 38.02
C TYR A 830 53.88 9.64 37.33
N HIS A 831 52.72 8.98 37.38
CA HIS A 831 52.50 7.67 36.78
C HIS A 831 51.07 7.63 36.23
N PHE A 832 50.89 7.24 34.97
CA PHE A 832 49.58 7.13 34.34
C PHE A 832 49.30 5.68 34.01
N GLU A 833 48.36 5.07 34.74
CA GLU A 833 47.98 3.67 34.61
C GLU A 833 46.58 3.48 35.22
N PRO A 834 45.50 3.75 34.46
CA PRO A 834 44.14 3.76 34.98
C PRO A 834 43.76 2.46 35.73
N GLY A 835 43.36 2.61 37.00
CA GLY A 835 43.05 1.50 37.91
C GLY A 835 44.23 1.01 38.78
N SER A 836 45.45 1.49 38.52
CA SER A 836 46.62 1.21 39.36
C SER A 836 46.59 2.02 40.65
N VAL A 837 47.01 1.42 41.77
CA VAL A 837 47.13 2.14 43.05
C VAL A 837 48.14 3.29 43.00
N ARG A 838 49.05 3.29 42.01
CA ARG A 838 50.09 4.31 41.79
C ARG A 838 49.66 5.48 40.88
N ASP A 839 48.47 5.42 40.30
CA ASP A 839 48.00 6.35 39.26
C ASP A 839 47.93 7.82 39.72
N GLY A 840 48.28 8.76 38.85
CA GLY A 840 48.40 10.19 39.15
C GLY A 840 49.73 10.60 39.79
N VAL A 841 49.67 11.53 40.75
CA VAL A 841 50.84 12.15 41.40
C VAL A 841 51.16 11.52 42.76
N THR A 842 52.44 11.19 42.96
CA THR A 842 53.00 10.66 44.21
C THR A 842 54.06 11.59 44.80
N LEU A 843 53.90 11.95 46.07
CA LEU A 843 54.85 12.71 46.89
C LEU A 843 55.79 11.75 47.65
N ALA A 844 57.10 11.90 47.49
CA ALA A 844 58.09 11.20 48.28
C ALA A 844 58.33 11.95 49.61
N VAL A 845 58.10 11.27 50.73
CA VAL A 845 58.05 11.85 52.09
C VAL A 845 59.10 11.18 52.96
N PRO A 846 60.23 11.84 53.29
CA PRO A 846 61.16 11.37 54.30
C PRO A 846 60.46 11.18 55.64
N LEU A 847 60.79 10.09 56.36
CA LEU A 847 60.11 9.72 57.61
C LEU A 847 60.02 10.88 58.62
N TYR A 848 61.13 11.61 58.85
CA TYR A 848 61.17 12.78 59.75
C TYR A 848 60.22 13.92 59.37
N ALA A 849 59.83 14.02 58.09
CA ALA A 849 58.97 15.08 57.55
C ALA A 849 57.47 14.74 57.61
N LEU A 850 57.11 13.47 57.82
CA LEU A 850 55.74 12.97 57.70
C LEU A 850 54.73 13.72 58.59
N ASN A 851 55.12 14.03 59.84
CA ASN A 851 54.31 14.78 60.79
C ASN A 851 54.21 16.29 60.48
N GLN A 852 55.03 16.80 59.57
CA GLN A 852 55.08 18.22 59.20
C GLN A 852 54.21 18.53 57.97
N LEU A 853 53.69 17.51 57.28
CA LEU A 853 52.86 17.68 56.08
C LEU A 853 51.50 18.30 56.42
N SER A 854 51.28 19.53 55.95
CA SER A 854 49.96 20.16 55.94
C SER A 854 49.04 19.45 54.94
N ARG A 855 47.98 18.78 55.43
CA ARG A 855 46.96 18.12 54.57
C ARG A 855 46.41 19.07 53.51
N GLU A 856 45.99 20.27 53.92
CA GLU A 856 45.45 21.34 53.08
C GLU A 856 46.25 21.52 51.77
N ARG A 857 47.55 21.82 51.88
CA ARG A 857 48.44 22.05 50.73
C ARG A 857 48.46 20.87 49.76
N CYS A 858 48.40 19.64 50.26
CA CYS A 858 48.46 18.43 49.45
C CYS A 858 47.15 18.17 48.69
N GLU A 859 46.00 18.66 49.16
CA GLU A 859 44.72 18.50 48.46
C GLU A 859 44.66 19.30 47.15
N TRP A 860 45.41 20.40 47.04
CA TRP A 860 45.56 21.19 45.81
C TRP A 860 46.37 20.50 44.69
N LEU A 861 47.04 19.37 44.98
CA LEU A 861 47.94 18.68 44.06
C LEU A 861 49.01 19.64 43.45
N VAL A 862 49.20 19.53 42.13
CA VAL A 862 50.02 20.38 41.27
C VAL A 862 49.13 21.13 40.26
N PRO A 863 49.56 22.29 39.71
CA PRO A 863 48.69 23.13 38.87
C PRO A 863 48.07 22.39 37.68
N GLY A 864 48.86 21.56 36.99
CA GLY A 864 48.40 20.78 35.82
C GLY A 864 47.30 19.75 36.11
N MET A 865 47.11 19.33 37.36
CA MET A 865 46.03 18.42 37.78
C MET A 865 44.85 19.16 38.46
N LEU A 866 45.00 20.45 38.78
CA LEU A 866 44.01 21.20 39.54
C LEU A 866 42.72 21.43 38.73
N LYS A 867 42.84 21.83 37.46
CA LYS A 867 41.69 22.17 36.59
C LYS A 867 40.69 21.01 36.47
N GLU A 868 41.16 19.79 36.26
CA GLU A 868 40.30 18.61 36.16
C GLU A 868 39.69 18.22 37.50
N LYS A 869 40.48 18.24 38.59
CA LYS A 869 39.97 18.00 39.94
C LYS A 869 38.85 18.98 40.31
N VAL A 870 39.02 20.27 40.01
CA VAL A 870 38.01 21.32 40.23
C VAL A 870 36.78 21.07 39.36
N HIS A 871 36.95 20.71 38.08
CA HIS A 871 35.83 20.33 37.20
C HIS A 871 35.02 19.15 37.78
N LEU A 872 35.66 18.10 38.29
CA LEU A 872 34.96 16.97 38.89
C LEU A 872 34.29 17.31 40.23
N LEU A 873 34.92 18.13 41.08
CA LEU A 873 34.29 18.67 42.30
C LEU A 873 33.03 19.48 41.96
N LEU A 874 33.10 20.37 40.96
CA LEU A 874 31.93 21.12 40.46
C LEU A 874 30.87 20.19 39.83
N LYS A 875 31.30 19.10 39.17
CA LYS A 875 30.40 18.08 38.61
C LYS A 875 29.66 17.31 39.70
N SER A 876 30.28 17.12 40.87
CA SER A 876 29.72 16.41 42.03
C SER A 876 28.59 17.17 42.74
N LEU A 877 28.54 18.50 42.61
CA LEU A 877 27.53 19.36 43.23
C LEU A 877 26.09 18.99 42.84
N PRO A 878 25.11 19.16 43.76
CA PRO A 878 23.68 19.06 43.46
C PRO A 878 23.27 19.91 42.25
N GLN A 879 22.41 19.37 41.38
CA GLN A 879 21.99 20.00 40.13
C GLN A 879 21.49 21.45 40.29
N LYS A 880 20.82 21.76 41.41
CA LYS A 880 20.32 23.10 41.76
C LYS A 880 21.45 24.14 41.93
N LEU A 881 22.62 23.72 42.41
CA LEU A 881 23.82 24.56 42.56
C LEU A 881 24.66 24.50 41.29
N ARG A 882 24.96 23.29 40.82
CA ARG A 882 25.83 23.00 39.66
C ARG A 882 25.44 23.77 38.40
N ARG A 883 24.14 23.94 38.13
CA ARG A 883 23.63 24.70 36.96
C ARG A 883 24.19 26.12 36.86
N HIS A 884 24.56 26.75 37.97
CA HIS A 884 25.09 28.11 38.02
C HIS A 884 26.59 28.18 37.64
N CYS A 885 27.28 27.04 37.62
CA CYS A 885 28.69 26.93 37.22
C CYS A 885 28.86 26.40 35.78
N VAL A 886 27.78 26.29 34.98
CA VAL A 886 27.81 25.75 33.62
C VAL A 886 28.22 26.87 32.62
N PRO A 887 29.16 26.63 31.68
CA PRO A 887 29.91 25.39 31.45
C PRO A 887 30.96 25.08 32.52
N LEU A 888 30.93 23.86 33.06
CA LEU A 888 31.80 23.43 34.16
C LEU A 888 33.30 23.43 33.82
N PRO A 889 33.74 23.03 32.60
CA PRO A 889 35.16 23.13 32.21
C PRO A 889 35.67 24.57 32.18
N ASP A 890 34.85 25.51 31.71
CA ASP A 890 35.18 26.93 31.60
C ASP A 890 35.25 27.58 32.99
N TYR A 891 34.33 27.22 33.88
CA TYR A 891 34.38 27.69 35.27
C TYR A 891 35.64 27.17 35.97
N ALA A 892 35.98 25.89 35.79
CA ALA A 892 37.17 25.28 36.38
C ALA A 892 38.48 25.90 35.84
N ALA A 893 38.55 26.21 34.54
CA ALA A 893 39.67 26.93 33.95
C ALA A 893 39.85 28.31 34.62
N ARG A 894 38.80 29.12 34.63
CA ARG A 894 38.83 30.48 35.17
C ARG A 894 39.02 30.52 36.69
N PHE A 895 38.64 29.47 37.42
CA PHE A 895 38.98 29.31 38.85
C PHE A 895 40.49 29.19 39.04
N CYS A 896 41.17 28.32 38.27
CA CYS A 896 42.62 28.17 38.34
C CYS A 896 43.35 29.47 38.00
N GLU A 897 42.96 30.15 36.92
CA GLU A 897 43.47 31.48 36.53
C GLU A 897 43.35 32.50 37.67
N ARG A 898 42.19 32.57 38.34
CA ARG A 898 41.96 33.48 39.48
C ARG A 898 42.80 33.13 40.71
N VAL A 899 42.97 31.85 41.01
CA VAL A 899 43.79 31.38 42.14
C VAL A 899 45.27 31.68 41.92
N GLU A 900 45.76 31.49 40.68
CA GLU A 900 47.14 31.77 40.28
C GLU A 900 47.44 33.28 40.32
N ALA A 901 46.57 34.10 39.71
CA ALA A 901 46.68 35.55 39.72
C ALA A 901 46.53 36.17 41.13
N ALA A 902 45.82 35.52 42.04
CA ALA A 902 45.74 35.92 43.45
C ALA A 902 46.90 35.37 44.32
N HIS A 903 47.82 34.58 43.73
CA HIS A 903 48.86 33.82 44.44
C HIS A 903 48.33 33.00 45.62
N ALA A 904 47.11 32.47 45.47
CA ALA A 904 46.37 31.72 46.49
C ALA A 904 46.55 30.20 46.40
N PHE A 905 47.20 29.71 45.33
CA PHE A 905 47.39 28.27 45.10
C PHE A 905 48.06 27.58 46.31
N GLY A 906 47.44 26.51 46.79
CA GLY A 906 47.98 25.72 47.90
C GLY A 906 47.76 26.30 49.30
N ARG A 907 46.94 27.36 49.46
CA ARG A 907 46.62 27.98 50.76
C ARG A 907 45.19 27.64 51.19
N GLY A 908 45.02 27.13 52.41
CA GLY A 908 43.71 26.70 52.92
C GLY A 908 43.20 25.42 52.26
N GLU A 909 42.02 24.96 52.68
CA GLU A 909 41.34 23.83 52.03
C GLU A 909 40.84 24.19 50.62
N LEU A 910 40.99 23.25 49.68
CA LEU A 910 40.61 23.43 48.28
C LEU A 910 39.10 23.66 48.12
N ILE A 911 38.27 22.95 48.89
CA ILE A 911 36.80 23.05 48.77
C ILE A 911 36.33 24.43 49.26
N ASP A 912 36.86 24.92 50.38
CA ASP A 912 36.53 26.25 50.90
C ASP A 912 36.98 27.38 49.95
N ALA A 913 38.13 27.23 49.27
CA ALA A 913 38.54 28.15 48.22
C ALA A 913 37.59 28.15 47.01
N ILE A 914 37.07 26.99 46.61
CA ILE A 914 36.04 26.87 45.56
C ILE A 914 34.72 27.50 46.04
N ILE A 915 34.29 27.29 47.28
CA ILE A 915 33.08 27.90 47.87
C ILE A 915 33.20 29.42 47.90
N ALA A 916 34.33 29.95 48.37
CA ALA A 916 34.61 31.38 48.41
C ALA A 916 34.59 32.01 47.01
N ASP A 917 35.13 31.33 46.00
CA ASP A 917 35.09 31.80 44.61
C ASP A 917 33.68 31.72 44.01
N ILE A 918 32.94 30.62 44.15
CA ILE A 918 31.53 30.51 43.69
C ILE A 918 30.68 31.61 44.34
N ARG A 919 30.85 31.86 45.64
CA ARG A 919 30.17 32.95 46.35
C ARG A 919 30.56 34.33 45.83
N LYS A 920 31.81 34.53 45.40
CA LYS A 920 32.30 35.81 44.87
C LYS A 920 31.91 36.06 43.41
N GLN A 921 31.87 35.02 42.57
CA GLN A 921 31.58 35.14 41.13
C GLN A 921 30.11 34.93 40.78
N ILE A 922 29.38 34.10 41.53
CA ILE A 922 28.01 33.67 41.21
C ILE A 922 27.01 33.92 42.36
N THR A 923 27.46 34.48 43.50
CA THR A 923 26.63 34.84 44.68
C THR A 923 26.00 33.66 45.44
N VAL A 924 25.86 32.49 44.81
CA VAL A 924 25.46 31.22 45.44
C VAL A 924 26.52 30.79 46.46
N THR A 925 26.11 30.29 47.62
CA THR A 925 27.02 29.74 48.64
C THR A 925 26.72 28.26 48.85
N PRO A 926 27.46 27.33 48.21
CA PRO A 926 27.45 25.91 48.56
C PRO A 926 28.02 25.67 49.96
N LEU A 927 27.66 24.55 50.57
CA LEU A 927 28.30 24.02 51.78
C LEU A 927 29.41 23.03 51.40
N THR A 928 30.38 22.82 52.30
CA THR A 928 31.45 21.82 52.12
C THR A 928 30.88 20.41 51.91
N THR A 929 29.70 20.13 52.49
CA THR A 929 28.93 18.87 52.34
C THR A 929 28.15 18.73 51.02
N ASP A 930 28.05 19.79 50.19
CA ASP A 930 27.45 19.68 48.84
C ASP A 930 28.44 19.03 47.84
N PHE A 931 29.73 19.08 48.12
CA PHE A 931 30.76 18.42 47.33
C PHE A 931 30.87 16.95 47.73
N LYS A 932 31.19 16.09 46.75
CA LYS A 932 31.36 14.65 46.97
C LYS A 932 32.74 14.16 46.52
N PRO A 933 33.81 14.40 47.30
CA PRO A 933 35.16 13.95 46.97
C PRO A 933 35.24 12.44 46.69
N GLU A 934 34.41 11.63 47.35
CA GLU A 934 34.32 10.18 47.17
C GLU A 934 33.89 9.74 45.76
N THR A 935 33.40 10.67 44.92
CA THR A 935 33.05 10.41 43.52
C THR A 935 34.20 10.67 42.53
N LEU A 936 35.35 11.16 43.00
CA LEU A 936 36.52 11.42 42.14
C LEU A 936 37.41 10.18 41.98
N PRO A 937 37.94 9.91 40.77
CA PRO A 937 39.02 8.95 40.55
C PRO A 937 40.23 9.15 41.48
N ALA A 938 40.86 8.04 41.87
CA ALA A 938 41.93 8.03 42.88
C ALA A 938 43.13 8.94 42.55
N HIS A 939 43.45 9.14 41.26
CA HIS A 939 44.55 10.00 40.82
C HIS A 939 44.35 11.50 41.14
N HIS A 940 43.13 11.95 41.47
CA HIS A 940 42.90 13.31 41.98
C HIS A 940 43.16 13.47 43.50
N PHE A 941 43.65 12.43 44.16
CA PHE A 941 44.15 12.50 45.54
C PHE A 941 45.66 12.23 45.55
N MET A 942 46.39 13.06 46.30
CA MET A 942 47.83 12.93 46.45
C MET A 942 48.15 11.54 47.02
N ASN A 943 49.03 10.81 46.34
CA ASN A 943 49.60 9.58 46.88
C ASN A 943 50.86 9.93 47.67
N PHE A 944 51.02 9.40 48.88
CA PHE A 944 52.17 9.64 49.72
C PHE A 944 53.01 8.37 49.77
N LYS A 945 54.32 8.49 49.55
CA LYS A 945 55.28 7.41 49.68
C LYS A 945 56.25 7.74 50.80
N VAL A 946 56.15 7.05 51.93
CA VAL A 946 57.04 7.24 53.08
C VAL A 946 58.37 6.54 52.80
N ILE A 947 59.48 7.25 53.00
CA ILE A 947 60.83 6.72 52.78
C ILE A 947 61.75 6.86 54.00
N ASP A 948 62.64 5.89 54.17
CA ASP A 948 63.68 5.90 55.22
C ASP A 948 64.89 6.80 54.85
N GLU A 949 65.85 6.87 55.77
CA GLU A 949 67.11 7.61 55.63
C GLU A 949 68.04 7.07 54.52
N HIS A 950 67.68 5.94 53.89
CA HIS A 950 68.35 5.33 52.74
C HIS A 950 67.50 5.38 51.46
N GLY A 951 66.37 6.09 51.47
CA GLY A 951 65.45 6.23 50.33
C GLY A 951 64.60 5.00 50.02
N ARG A 952 64.62 3.96 50.88
CA ARG A 952 63.77 2.77 50.74
C ARG A 952 62.34 3.11 51.11
N GLN A 953 61.38 2.47 50.45
CA GLN A 953 59.97 2.64 50.78
C GLN A 953 59.62 1.92 52.07
N LEU A 954 59.04 2.64 53.02
CA LEU A 954 58.40 2.06 54.21
C LEU A 954 56.94 1.71 53.91
N ASP A 955 56.18 2.68 53.38
CA ASP A 955 54.79 2.48 52.98
C ASP A 955 54.36 3.46 51.85
N MET A 956 53.18 3.26 51.26
CA MET A 956 52.58 4.13 50.25
C MET A 956 51.04 4.09 50.26
N GLY A 957 50.41 5.25 50.45
CA GLY A 957 48.95 5.37 50.41
C GLY A 957 48.46 6.82 50.27
N ARG A 958 47.16 7.01 50.03
CA ARG A 958 46.55 8.35 49.81
C ARG A 958 45.95 8.99 51.07
N ASN A 959 45.83 8.25 52.17
CA ASN A 959 45.37 8.79 53.45
C ASN A 959 46.56 9.20 54.33
N LEU A 960 46.88 10.50 54.31
CA LEU A 960 47.96 11.07 55.12
C LEU A 960 47.75 10.85 56.62
N ALA A 961 46.51 10.89 57.12
CA ALA A 961 46.22 10.72 58.54
C ALA A 961 46.48 9.28 59.03
N THR A 962 46.25 8.27 58.19
CA THR A 962 46.60 6.87 58.48
C THR A 962 48.12 6.72 58.60
N LEU A 963 48.87 7.20 57.61
CA LEU A 963 50.34 7.16 57.62
C LEU A 963 50.94 7.92 58.81
N GLN A 964 50.37 9.08 59.17
CA GLN A 964 50.77 9.85 60.35
C GLN A 964 50.41 9.14 61.68
N ALA A 965 49.36 8.34 61.74
CA ALA A 965 49.02 7.54 62.92
C ALA A 965 49.96 6.33 63.09
N GLU A 966 50.29 5.64 62.00
CA GLU A 966 51.11 4.42 62.00
C GLU A 966 52.61 4.71 62.17
N TYR A 967 53.14 5.69 61.42
CA TYR A 967 54.57 6.00 61.40
C TYR A 967 54.94 7.27 62.18
N GLY A 968 53.97 8.00 62.73
CA GLY A 968 54.19 9.29 63.39
C GLY A 968 55.11 9.25 64.61
N THR A 969 55.17 8.14 65.35
CA THR A 969 56.13 7.96 66.46
C THR A 969 57.55 7.79 65.94
N GLN A 970 57.74 6.92 64.93
CA GLN A 970 59.05 6.70 64.29
C GLN A 970 59.55 7.98 63.59
N ALA A 971 58.65 8.77 63.03
CA ALA A 971 58.94 10.10 62.49
C ALA A 971 59.45 11.10 63.55
N ARG A 972 58.94 11.06 64.78
CA ARG A 972 59.48 11.87 65.89
C ARG A 972 60.86 11.39 66.32
N GLU A 973 61.07 10.08 66.42
CA GLU A 973 62.37 9.50 66.77
C GLU A 973 63.46 9.78 65.72
N SER A 974 63.16 9.63 64.42
CA SER A 974 64.09 9.96 63.33
C SER A 974 64.39 11.46 63.32
N PHE A 975 63.38 12.33 63.52
CA PHE A 975 63.60 13.78 63.67
C PHE A 975 64.49 14.12 64.88
N GLN A 976 64.29 13.47 66.03
CA GLN A 976 65.14 13.64 67.21
C GLN A 976 66.58 13.18 66.95
N LYS A 977 66.78 11.99 66.37
CA LYS A 977 68.12 11.47 66.02
C LYS A 977 68.85 12.38 65.03
N MET A 978 68.16 12.92 64.02
CA MET A 978 68.72 13.91 63.10
C MET A 978 69.06 15.25 63.78
N ALA A 979 68.25 15.69 64.75
CA ALA A 979 68.53 16.90 65.52
C ALA A 979 69.72 16.72 66.50
N GLU A 980 69.83 15.56 67.16
CA GLU A 980 70.96 15.22 68.04
C GLU A 980 72.27 15.05 67.26
N ALA A 981 72.20 14.56 66.01
CA ALA A 981 73.32 14.57 65.07
C ALA A 981 73.73 15.98 64.58
N SER A 982 72.98 17.03 64.93
CA SER A 982 73.11 18.41 64.42
C SER A 982 73.42 19.44 65.51
N GLY A 983 74.34 19.10 66.44
CA GLY A 983 74.83 20.01 67.50
C GLY A 983 75.76 21.15 67.00
N PRO A 984 75.87 22.28 67.73
CA PRO A 984 76.31 23.55 67.13
C PRO A 984 77.82 23.87 67.18
N GLN A 985 78.29 24.62 66.18
CA GLN A 985 79.43 25.54 66.28
C GLN A 985 79.00 26.98 65.92
N SER A 986 79.81 27.98 66.27
CA SER A 986 79.29 29.25 66.77
C SER A 986 79.75 30.53 66.02
N THR A 987 78.75 31.38 65.69
CA THR A 987 78.80 32.86 65.60
C THR A 987 79.83 33.47 64.60
N VAL A 988 79.88 34.77 64.25
CA VAL A 988 79.09 36.02 64.49
C VAL A 988 78.87 36.60 63.06
N ALA A 989 77.75 37.21 62.64
CA ALA A 989 77.37 38.58 63.00
C ALA A 989 75.98 38.95 62.45
N ALA A 990 75.33 39.93 63.09
CA ALA A 990 74.01 40.44 62.72
C ALA A 990 74.05 41.94 62.40
N ARG A 991 73.10 42.40 61.57
CA ARG A 991 72.54 43.75 61.67
C ARG A 991 71.09 43.80 61.20
N ALA A 992 70.21 44.29 62.08
CA ALA A 992 68.84 44.70 61.77
C ALA A 992 68.87 46.12 61.10
N VAL A 993 67.78 46.77 60.66
CA VAL A 993 66.53 47.16 61.36
C VAL A 993 65.44 47.45 60.29
N VAL A 994 64.26 46.81 60.29
CA VAL A 994 62.92 47.25 60.81
C VAL A 994 62.30 48.54 60.10
N PRO A 995 60.99 48.93 60.20
CA PRO A 995 60.08 48.84 59.04
C PRO A 995 59.10 50.04 58.79
N ALA A 996 58.17 49.87 57.82
CA ALA A 996 56.83 50.51 57.76
C ALA A 996 55.82 49.47 57.19
N LYS A 997 54.56 49.29 57.64
CA LYS A 997 53.41 50.20 57.90
C LYS A 997 52.91 50.90 56.61
N GLY A 998 51.60 50.89 56.28
CA GLY A 998 50.42 50.26 56.91
C GLY A 998 49.09 50.76 56.31
N ALA A 999 47.95 50.38 56.93
CA ALA A 999 46.55 50.67 56.54
C ALA A 999 46.07 49.97 55.23
N ALA A 1000 44.93 49.27 55.12
CA ALA A 1000 43.70 49.05 55.94
C ALA A 1000 42.58 50.10 55.84
N VAL A 1001 41.34 49.70 56.23
CA VAL A 1001 40.05 50.46 56.23
C VAL A 1001 39.40 50.51 54.81
N ALA A 1002 38.08 50.32 54.56
CA ALA A 1002 36.89 50.27 55.44
C ALA A 1002 35.75 49.29 55.01
N THR A 1003 34.78 49.17 55.93
CA THR A 1003 33.34 48.77 55.89
C THR A 1003 32.51 49.01 54.60
N GLY A 1004 31.32 48.39 54.38
CA GLY A 1004 30.51 47.42 55.17
C GLY A 1004 28.97 47.56 54.97
N ALA A 1005 28.16 46.67 55.57
CA ALA A 1005 26.66 46.70 55.69
C ALA A 1005 25.84 46.51 54.36
N VAL A 1006 24.54 46.14 54.26
CA VAL A 1006 23.41 45.56 55.07
C VAL A 1006 22.29 45.16 54.03
N ALA A 1007 21.25 44.31 54.17
CA ALA A 1007 20.30 43.91 55.24
C ALA A 1007 19.73 42.45 55.09
N ALA A 1008 18.42 42.24 55.39
CA ALA A 1008 17.56 41.04 55.19
C ALA A 1008 16.27 41.47 54.38
N PRO A 1009 15.13 40.72 54.23
CA PRO A 1009 14.64 39.41 54.73
C PRO A 1009 14.21 38.44 53.57
N GLY A 1010 13.49 37.30 53.71
CA GLY A 1010 13.05 36.45 54.85
C GLY A 1010 11.76 35.64 54.52
N ALA A 1011 11.58 34.46 55.17
CA ALA A 1011 10.49 33.46 54.95
C ALA A 1011 10.48 32.80 53.53
N GLY A 1012 9.92 31.60 53.28
CA GLY A 1012 9.07 30.67 54.06
C GLY A 1012 7.82 30.29 53.23
N PRO A 1013 7.17 29.12 53.41
CA PRO A 1013 7.38 28.09 54.43
C PRO A 1013 8.30 26.92 54.00
#